data_AF-A0A9E0STA3-F1
#
_entry.id   AF-A0A9E0STA3-F1
#
_cell.length_a   1.000
_cell.length_b   1.000
_cell.length_c   1.000
_cell.angle_alpha   90.00
_cell.angle_beta   90.00
_cell.angle_gamma   90.00
#
_symmetry.space_group_name_H-M   'P 1'
#
loop_
_entity.id
_entity.type
_entity.pdbx_description
1 polymer ?
#
loop_
_entity_poly.entity_id
_entity_poly.type
_entity_poly.pdbx_seq_one_letter_code
_entity_poly.pdbx_strand_id
1 'polypeptide(L)'
;MQARRTFHRSVLGAAALWAMAPAAYAADYTWTSGSYPSDTGFPSLIGAGDTLAIQAGGYKYLNGALTNAGSIVASDDLYFQNGNTLSNSGLFDWTTDSSFYDGGYNGAFVNTGTLRKSGGTGTSYVSINGFSNSGTIDVQTGTINFNTGATFNAGSSFTGAGSAVVSSGANFNGAFTSQNLVLAGGNYAGSGAQVNGNVSWTGGSLTGSWAIASGQTLATSAGGYKYIDGAVANAGTLSLGDDLYFQNGYVVTNTGTIKLAGDYGLYDGGYNGGVANSGTLSKTAGSGTSYVSINNFVNSGKIDAQTGTINFNTGASFLDGTSFTGAGQVVISNGASFTGTFTTAANLSLAGGAYTGAGSGAVIDGDTHFSAGYLNGNWQLNGTRTLTLDTGGYKYVNGTVVNLGSIVANDTLYFANGNTLTNNGSYAMAGDVGVADGGYNGSFINNGTFAKTAGAGTSYVSINGYSNNGVIRADSGTIEFSTGGVFNAGSQFAGGGTVRVTGNATFNGAYTTTGNLQLAGATYTGNGALMNGDTTWTAGYLTGDWQVASGRTLQIATGGYKYVDGGVTNNGTVHAVDDLYFVNGNTLTNNGVYTLDGDVGLYDGGYNGNFVNNGRLSKSSGGNTSYVGINGFQNHGIVDAQTGTINFYTGGLFDDGSQFTGAGQVVVSNGATFRGSFSTAGNLSLTGGTFQGGDGTAGSKATLAGGSASWTSGSLIGTWQVGSGTTLNLAAGGYKYVNGSVTNDGHVVATDHAYLQNGNTLTNNGTYEAQGDVGLYDGGYNGHFVNAGTFVKSAGGGTTDVSAIDFQNTGTVNVATGTIKLPNGFANAGVLTGVGAFQTDTLTNNGHVAPGNGAGMLTLNGNFLQTALGTLDTQLASTLSFDTLVVNGTASLDGTLALSCIGGCAIHTGDSFVILDATGDLSGTFANVTTQGFGNGFQYSVVYDRGDDLVRLDIVNAGVMPVPEPGSWALMAAGLGVFGLLARRRRDVRA
;
A
#
# COMPACT_ATOMS: atom_id res chain seq x y z
N MET A 1 -23.46 31.68 85.46
CA MET A 1 -22.25 30.87 85.66
C MET A 1 -22.78 29.69 86.40
N GLN A 2 -22.41 28.50 85.99
CA GLN A 2 -21.00 28.32 85.66
C GLN A 2 -20.85 27.71 84.26
N ALA A 3 -20.88 28.45 83.13
CA ALA A 3 -20.72 29.90 82.82
C ALA A 3 -21.90 30.44 81.94
N ARG A 4 -22.93 31.10 82.50
CA ARG A 4 -23.19 32.59 82.43
C ARG A 4 -23.34 33.04 80.97
N ARG A 5 -24.53 33.30 80.43
CA ARG A 5 -25.50 34.40 80.71
C ARG A 5 -26.82 34.02 79.98
N THR A 6 -28.05 33.92 80.52
CA THR A 6 -28.86 34.78 81.40
C THR A 6 -28.99 36.19 80.81
N PHE A 7 -30.16 36.68 80.37
CA PHE A 7 -31.43 37.02 81.05
C PHE A 7 -32.40 37.49 79.91
N HIS A 8 -33.74 37.57 79.95
CA HIS A 8 -34.86 37.17 80.81
C HIS A 8 -36.10 37.92 80.24
N ARG A 9 -37.31 37.35 80.43
CA ARG A 9 -38.63 37.97 80.75
C ARG A 9 -39.08 39.18 79.90
N SER A 10 -40.32 39.34 79.45
CA SER A 10 -41.67 39.13 80.01
C SER A 10 -42.62 39.51 78.85
N VAL A 11 -43.83 39.00 78.68
CA VAL A 11 -45.01 39.28 79.50
C VAL A 11 -46.05 38.18 79.27
N LEU A 12 -46.49 37.57 80.37
CA LEU A 12 -47.76 36.85 80.50
C LEU A 12 -48.67 37.77 81.33
N GLY A 13 -49.94 37.91 80.93
CA GLY A 13 -51.04 38.19 81.87
C GLY A 13 -51.90 39.44 81.60
N ALA A 14 -53.11 39.21 81.09
CA ALA A 14 -54.42 39.73 81.58
C ALA A 14 -55.50 39.33 80.54
N ALA A 15 -56.18 38.18 80.70
CA ALA A 15 -57.37 37.94 81.52
C ALA A 15 -58.70 38.22 80.78
N ALA A 16 -59.41 37.15 80.39
CA ALA A 16 -60.88 37.12 80.30
C ALA A 16 -61.38 35.66 80.32
N LEU A 17 -61.49 35.14 81.54
CA LEU A 17 -62.56 34.30 82.06
C LEU A 17 -63.69 33.92 81.06
N TRP A 18 -63.72 32.70 80.53
CA TRP A 18 -64.98 31.99 80.21
C TRP A 18 -64.84 30.51 80.62
N ALA A 19 -65.70 30.13 81.56
CA ALA A 19 -66.13 28.81 82.01
C ALA A 19 -65.23 27.60 81.68
N MET A 20 -64.68 26.98 82.74
CA MET A 20 -64.56 25.52 82.79
C MET A 20 -66.00 24.95 82.72
N ALA A 21 -66.50 24.71 81.52
CA ALA A 21 -67.59 23.77 81.34
C ALA A 21 -67.07 22.40 81.78
N PRO A 22 -67.79 21.64 82.62
CA PRO A 22 -67.47 20.23 82.80
C PRO A 22 -67.44 19.57 81.42
N ALA A 23 -66.53 18.61 81.20
CA ALA A 23 -66.57 17.79 80.00
C ALA A 23 -68.02 17.32 79.79
N ALA A 24 -68.64 17.73 78.69
CA ALA A 24 -69.96 17.25 78.33
C ALA A 24 -69.88 15.72 78.29
N TYR A 25 -70.81 15.03 78.97
CA TYR A 25 -70.92 13.58 78.84
C TYR A 25 -71.11 13.27 77.36
N ALA A 26 -70.34 12.30 76.85
CA ALA A 26 -70.53 11.76 75.51
C ALA A 26 -72.00 11.35 75.31
N ALA A 27 -72.62 11.85 74.25
CA ALA A 27 -73.98 11.53 73.86
C ALA A 27 -74.00 10.58 72.66
N ASP A 28 -74.80 9.52 72.75
CA ASP A 28 -75.04 8.57 71.66
C ASP A 28 -76.40 8.86 70.99
N TYR A 29 -76.36 9.15 69.70
CA TYR A 29 -77.51 9.41 68.85
C TYR A 29 -77.73 8.23 67.89
N THR A 30 -78.98 7.91 67.56
CA THR A 30 -79.30 6.85 66.59
C THR A 30 -80.25 7.38 65.52
N TRP A 31 -79.89 7.18 64.25
CA TRP A 31 -80.71 7.55 63.10
C TRP A 31 -81.13 6.30 62.33
N THR A 32 -82.40 5.91 62.50
CA THR A 32 -82.96 4.69 61.93
C THR A 32 -83.71 4.92 60.62
N SER A 33 -84.30 6.08 60.33
CA SER A 33 -84.91 6.43 59.02
C SER A 33 -85.22 7.93 58.92
N GLY A 34 -85.56 8.42 57.72
CA GLY A 34 -86.14 9.76 57.52
C GLY A 34 -85.12 10.88 57.24
N SER A 35 -85.56 12.13 57.39
CA SER A 35 -84.75 13.34 57.15
C SER A 35 -84.00 13.77 58.41
N TYR A 36 -82.74 14.20 58.26
CA TYR A 36 -81.93 14.79 59.32
C TYR A 36 -81.69 16.28 59.05
N PRO A 37 -82.05 17.20 59.98
CA PRO A 37 -82.77 16.94 61.23
C PRO A 37 -84.27 16.72 60.99
N SER A 38 -84.91 15.84 61.77
CA SER A 38 -86.37 15.80 61.91
C SER A 38 -86.82 16.81 62.98
N ASP A 39 -88.04 17.36 62.87
CA ASP A 39 -88.58 18.47 63.68
C ASP A 39 -88.58 18.22 65.21
N THR A 40 -87.39 18.34 65.84
CA THR A 40 -87.00 18.19 67.27
C THR A 40 -86.26 16.89 67.63
N GLY A 41 -84.95 16.98 67.89
CA GLY A 41 -84.18 15.93 68.60
C GLY A 41 -82.74 15.69 68.14
N PHE A 42 -82.39 16.02 66.89
CA PHE A 42 -81.06 15.76 66.35
C PHE A 42 -80.14 16.99 66.39
N PRO A 43 -78.88 16.85 66.84
CA PRO A 43 -77.94 17.98 66.94
C PRO A 43 -77.37 18.37 65.56
N SER A 44 -77.12 19.66 65.34
CA SER A 44 -76.37 20.14 64.18
C SER A 44 -74.85 19.91 64.32
N LEU A 45 -74.38 19.57 65.53
CA LEU A 45 -73.00 19.25 65.87
C LEU A 45 -72.95 17.92 66.64
N ILE A 46 -72.23 16.92 66.12
CA ILE A 46 -71.76 15.78 66.91
C ILE A 46 -70.45 16.20 67.58
N GLY A 47 -70.47 16.40 68.90
CA GLY A 47 -69.33 16.91 69.66
C GLY A 47 -68.20 15.89 69.81
N ALA A 48 -67.03 16.35 70.23
CA ALA A 48 -65.90 15.47 70.50
C ALA A 48 -66.27 14.49 71.64
N GLY A 49 -66.25 13.18 71.33
CA GLY A 49 -66.67 12.11 72.25
C GLY A 49 -68.08 11.58 72.01
N ASP A 50 -68.93 12.30 71.25
CA ASP A 50 -70.28 11.86 70.90
C ASP A 50 -70.27 10.85 69.74
N THR A 51 -71.27 9.96 69.69
CA THR A 51 -71.46 9.02 68.57
C THR A 51 -72.83 9.19 67.92
N LEU A 52 -72.91 9.22 66.59
CA LEU A 52 -74.15 9.08 65.83
C LEU A 52 -74.14 7.77 65.03
N ALA A 53 -75.00 6.83 65.39
CA ALA A 53 -75.19 5.58 64.68
C ALA A 53 -76.26 5.70 63.59
N ILE A 54 -75.87 5.59 62.31
CA ILE A 54 -76.79 5.46 61.17
C ILE A 54 -77.06 3.96 60.96
N GLN A 55 -78.26 3.52 61.32
CA GLN A 55 -78.64 2.10 61.32
C GLN A 55 -79.38 1.69 60.07
N ALA A 56 -79.29 0.41 59.70
CA ALA A 56 -79.99 -0.18 58.57
C ALA A 56 -81.54 -0.03 58.64
N GLY A 57 -82.15 0.33 57.52
CA GLY A 57 -83.60 0.31 57.26
C GLY A 57 -84.16 1.70 56.90
N GLY A 58 -84.97 1.82 55.84
CA GLY A 58 -85.54 3.12 55.41
C GLY A 58 -84.49 4.15 54.93
N TYR A 59 -84.88 5.02 53.99
CA TYR A 59 -83.95 6.02 53.45
C TYR A 59 -83.47 7.04 54.49
N LYS A 60 -82.18 7.41 54.43
CA LYS A 60 -81.55 8.43 55.29
C LYS A 60 -81.27 9.69 54.47
N TYR A 61 -82.07 10.72 54.64
CA TYR A 61 -81.93 11.98 53.90
C TYR A 61 -81.25 13.06 54.75
N LEU A 62 -80.04 13.48 54.39
CA LEU A 62 -79.41 14.65 55.02
C LEU A 62 -80.04 15.93 54.44
N ASN A 63 -80.88 16.57 55.23
CA ASN A 63 -81.70 17.73 54.86
C ASN A 63 -81.31 19.03 55.58
N GLY A 64 -80.35 18.99 56.50
CA GLY A 64 -79.69 20.15 57.10
C GLY A 64 -78.17 19.96 57.18
N ALA A 65 -77.44 21.06 57.37
CA ALA A 65 -76.00 21.01 57.59
C ALA A 65 -75.66 20.26 58.88
N LEU A 66 -74.64 19.39 58.83
CA LEU A 66 -74.18 18.59 59.96
C LEU A 66 -72.67 18.75 60.14
N THR A 67 -72.24 19.12 61.34
CA THR A 67 -70.82 19.13 61.70
C THR A 67 -70.52 17.92 62.57
N ASN A 68 -69.53 17.12 62.22
CA ASN A 68 -69.07 15.99 63.01
C ASN A 68 -67.66 16.24 63.55
N ALA A 69 -67.54 16.42 64.86
CA ALA A 69 -66.28 16.42 65.60
C ALA A 69 -66.11 15.15 66.48
N GLY A 70 -67.14 14.29 66.55
CA GLY A 70 -67.16 13.01 67.27
C GLY A 70 -67.02 11.82 66.33
N SER A 71 -67.88 10.81 66.49
CA SER A 71 -67.92 9.62 65.63
C SER A 71 -69.29 9.45 64.98
N ILE A 72 -69.35 9.31 63.65
CA ILE A 72 -70.52 8.82 62.94
C ILE A 72 -70.22 7.38 62.52
N VAL A 73 -71.08 6.43 62.86
CA VAL A 73 -70.93 5.02 62.50
C VAL A 73 -72.12 4.63 61.63
N ALA A 74 -71.90 4.32 60.37
CA ALA A 74 -72.94 4.13 59.37
C ALA A 74 -72.96 2.71 58.81
N SER A 75 -74.13 2.08 58.91
CA SER A 75 -74.45 0.74 58.40
C SER A 75 -75.51 0.75 57.28
N ASP A 76 -75.87 1.95 56.79
CA ASP A 76 -76.84 2.17 55.72
C ASP A 76 -76.42 3.37 54.86
N ASP A 77 -77.00 3.48 53.68
CA ASP A 77 -76.72 4.56 52.72
C ASP A 77 -77.20 5.93 53.23
N LEU A 78 -76.44 6.98 52.90
CA LEU A 78 -76.79 8.37 53.20
C LEU A 78 -77.03 9.17 51.91
N TYR A 79 -78.22 9.76 51.80
CA TYR A 79 -78.66 10.54 50.65
C TYR A 79 -78.61 12.03 50.99
N PHE A 80 -77.80 12.80 50.28
CA PHE A 80 -77.67 14.24 50.49
C PHE A 80 -78.79 14.98 49.74
N GLN A 81 -79.59 15.78 50.43
CA GLN A 81 -80.69 16.57 49.83
C GLN A 81 -80.48 18.07 50.08
N ASN A 82 -81.19 18.90 49.30
CA ASN A 82 -81.23 20.36 49.41
C ASN A 82 -79.85 21.06 49.39
N GLY A 83 -78.81 20.46 48.80
CA GLY A 83 -77.47 21.05 48.74
C GLY A 83 -76.76 21.17 50.09
N ASN A 84 -77.14 20.39 51.09
CA ASN A 84 -76.57 20.45 52.42
C ASN A 84 -75.14 19.90 52.50
N THR A 85 -74.40 20.38 53.50
CA THR A 85 -73.01 20.00 53.75
C THR A 85 -72.86 19.21 55.04
N LEU A 86 -72.17 18.07 54.98
CA LEU A 86 -71.62 17.40 56.16
C LEU A 86 -70.13 17.74 56.29
N SER A 87 -69.77 18.45 57.35
CA SER A 87 -68.38 18.82 57.67
C SER A 87 -67.83 17.85 58.72
N ASN A 88 -66.90 16.98 58.32
CA ASN A 88 -66.31 15.94 59.18
C ASN A 88 -64.90 16.33 59.65
N SER A 89 -64.75 16.72 60.92
CA SER A 89 -63.46 16.85 61.62
C SER A 89 -63.16 15.70 62.58
N GLY A 90 -64.15 14.85 62.88
CA GLY A 90 -64.04 13.61 63.66
C GLY A 90 -63.88 12.34 62.80
N LEU A 91 -64.47 11.23 63.24
CA LEU A 91 -64.53 9.95 62.52
C LEU A 91 -65.90 9.80 61.84
N PHE A 92 -65.93 9.50 60.55
CA PHE A 92 -67.10 8.94 59.86
C PHE A 92 -66.73 7.53 59.42
N ASP A 93 -67.38 6.49 59.92
CA ASP A 93 -67.02 5.09 59.67
C ASP A 93 -68.17 4.31 59.05
N TRP A 94 -67.96 3.78 57.83
CA TRP A 94 -68.83 2.78 57.23
C TRP A 94 -68.49 1.39 57.75
N THR A 95 -69.44 0.78 58.45
CA THR A 95 -69.32 -0.59 58.99
C THR A 95 -69.87 -1.67 58.05
N THR A 96 -70.48 -1.26 56.93
CA THR A 96 -70.99 -2.12 55.86
C THR A 96 -70.65 -1.52 54.48
N ASP A 97 -71.16 -2.09 53.38
CA ASP A 97 -71.02 -1.55 52.00
C ASP A 97 -71.96 -0.35 51.73
N SER A 98 -72.03 0.56 52.70
CA SER A 98 -72.85 1.77 52.67
C SER A 98 -72.21 2.87 51.84
N SER A 99 -73.02 3.76 51.28
CA SER A 99 -72.60 4.74 50.27
C SER A 99 -73.16 6.14 50.55
N PHE A 100 -72.57 7.13 49.88
CA PHE A 100 -73.13 8.47 49.72
C PHE A 100 -73.78 8.58 48.35
N TYR A 101 -75.04 9.02 48.33
CA TYR A 101 -75.78 9.30 47.11
C TYR A 101 -76.29 10.74 47.08
N ASP A 102 -76.37 11.31 45.88
CA ASP A 102 -77.11 12.54 45.65
C ASP A 102 -78.62 12.28 45.67
N GLY A 103 -79.35 13.00 46.52
CA GLY A 103 -80.80 12.98 46.61
C GLY A 103 -81.52 13.93 45.64
N GLY A 104 -80.80 14.48 44.65
CA GLY A 104 -81.33 15.34 43.58
C GLY A 104 -80.88 16.81 43.63
N TYR A 105 -79.98 17.17 44.55
CA TYR A 105 -79.51 18.54 44.80
C TYR A 105 -78.06 18.50 45.29
N ASN A 106 -77.11 19.10 44.56
CA ASN A 106 -75.64 19.10 44.78
C ASN A 106 -75.19 19.20 46.26
N GLY A 107 -75.23 18.09 46.99
CA GLY A 107 -74.79 18.00 48.39
C GLY A 107 -73.28 17.88 48.52
N ALA A 108 -72.75 18.24 49.69
CA ALA A 108 -71.31 18.27 49.94
C ALA A 108 -70.90 17.49 51.19
N PHE A 109 -69.73 16.86 51.12
CA PHE A 109 -69.06 16.24 52.25
C PHE A 109 -67.64 16.78 52.33
N VAL A 110 -67.31 17.47 53.42
CA VAL A 110 -66.00 18.11 53.63
C VAL A 110 -65.27 17.38 54.76
N ASN A 111 -64.23 16.63 54.42
CA ASN A 111 -63.46 15.85 55.38
C ASN A 111 -62.13 16.52 55.76
N THR A 112 -62.01 16.94 57.01
CA THR A 112 -60.75 17.33 57.66
C THR A 112 -60.30 16.31 58.71
N GLY A 113 -61.19 15.39 59.12
CA GLY A 113 -60.95 14.29 60.05
C GLY A 113 -60.62 12.96 59.34
N THR A 114 -61.34 11.89 59.69
CA THR A 114 -61.21 10.56 59.08
C THR A 114 -62.53 10.09 58.47
N LEU A 115 -62.54 9.74 57.19
CA LEU A 115 -63.55 8.89 56.57
C LEU A 115 -62.99 7.46 56.53
N ARG A 116 -63.65 6.52 57.20
CA ARG A 116 -63.22 5.13 57.32
C ARG A 116 -64.24 4.19 56.70
N LYS A 117 -63.75 3.09 56.14
CA LYS A 117 -64.53 1.88 55.89
C LYS A 117 -63.92 0.75 56.71
N SER A 118 -64.55 0.43 57.84
CA SER A 118 -64.10 -0.63 58.76
C SER A 118 -64.78 -1.98 58.50
N GLY A 119 -65.90 -2.02 57.77
CA GLY A 119 -66.64 -3.25 57.48
C GLY A 119 -67.20 -3.35 56.05
N GLY A 120 -67.54 -4.58 55.65
CA GLY A 120 -67.96 -4.94 54.30
C GLY A 120 -66.80 -5.24 53.35
N THR A 121 -66.98 -6.22 52.45
CA THR A 121 -65.97 -6.62 51.45
C THR A 121 -66.24 -6.04 50.07
N GLY A 122 -67.41 -5.45 49.85
CA GLY A 122 -67.82 -4.85 48.58
C GLY A 122 -67.39 -3.39 48.45
N THR A 123 -68.10 -2.68 47.58
CA THR A 123 -67.81 -1.28 47.22
C THR A 123 -68.79 -0.34 47.89
N SER A 124 -68.27 0.61 48.65
CA SER A 124 -68.96 1.81 49.10
C SER A 124 -68.75 2.91 48.06
N TYR A 125 -69.82 3.55 47.58
CA TYR A 125 -69.75 4.60 46.57
C TYR A 125 -69.82 5.99 47.21
N VAL A 126 -69.01 6.91 46.69
CA VAL A 126 -69.13 8.35 46.94
C VAL A 126 -69.68 8.98 45.66
N SER A 127 -71.01 8.94 45.54
CA SER A 127 -71.78 9.43 44.39
C SER A 127 -72.41 10.80 44.68
N ILE A 128 -71.57 11.74 45.11
CA ILE A 128 -71.91 13.16 45.32
C ILE A 128 -70.85 14.05 44.66
N ASN A 129 -71.25 15.17 44.05
CA ASN A 129 -70.32 16.08 43.37
C ASN A 129 -69.52 16.96 44.36
N GLY A 130 -70.05 17.21 45.57
CA GLY A 130 -69.45 18.10 46.55
C GLY A 130 -68.48 17.44 47.53
N PHE A 131 -67.82 16.34 47.17
CA PHE A 131 -66.84 15.69 48.05
C PHE A 131 -65.51 16.44 48.04
N SER A 132 -65.04 16.85 49.23
CA SER A 132 -63.76 17.52 49.44
C SER A 132 -63.01 16.91 50.63
N ASN A 133 -61.71 16.65 50.48
CA ASN A 133 -60.90 16.03 51.52
C ASN A 133 -59.59 16.79 51.74
N SER A 134 -59.23 17.04 52.99
CA SER A 134 -57.87 17.40 53.44
C SER A 134 -57.43 16.57 54.67
N GLY A 135 -58.23 15.56 55.06
CA GLY A 135 -57.96 14.62 56.13
C GLY A 135 -57.64 13.20 55.62
N THR A 136 -57.95 12.19 56.44
CA THR A 136 -57.67 10.78 56.16
C THR A 136 -58.86 10.06 55.55
N ILE A 137 -58.59 9.23 54.54
CA ILE A 137 -59.49 8.23 53.95
C ILE A 137 -58.89 6.86 54.29
N ASP A 138 -59.48 6.16 55.26
CA ASP A 138 -58.99 4.91 55.84
C ASP A 138 -59.83 3.72 55.37
N VAL A 139 -59.39 3.04 54.32
CA VAL A 139 -60.09 1.87 53.76
C VAL A 139 -59.51 0.61 54.36
N GLN A 140 -60.05 0.14 55.48
CA GLN A 140 -59.52 -1.04 56.18
C GLN A 140 -59.93 -2.35 55.47
N THR A 141 -61.07 -2.37 54.79
CA THR A 141 -61.62 -3.50 54.02
C THR A 141 -62.41 -3.02 52.80
N GLY A 142 -62.55 -3.88 51.79
CA GLY A 142 -63.34 -3.59 50.59
C GLY A 142 -62.80 -2.42 49.77
N THR A 143 -63.71 -1.68 49.13
CA THR A 143 -63.39 -0.52 48.29
C THR A 143 -64.23 0.70 48.65
N ILE A 144 -63.64 1.89 48.65
CA ILE A 144 -64.36 3.16 48.52
C ILE A 144 -64.15 3.67 47.08
N ASN A 145 -65.23 3.88 46.32
CA ASN A 145 -65.15 4.38 44.95
C ASN A 145 -65.74 5.80 44.81
N PHE A 146 -64.90 6.74 44.40
CA PHE A 146 -65.25 8.10 44.04
C PHE A 146 -65.63 8.17 42.55
N ASN A 147 -66.93 8.18 42.25
CA ASN A 147 -67.45 8.06 40.90
C ASN A 147 -68.10 9.33 40.32
N THR A 148 -68.06 10.47 41.04
CA THR A 148 -68.71 11.73 40.62
C THR A 148 -67.83 12.98 40.80
N GLY A 149 -66.49 12.86 40.75
CA GLY A 149 -65.59 14.03 40.72
C GLY A 149 -65.20 14.60 42.09
N ALA A 150 -64.37 13.87 42.85
CA ALA A 150 -63.87 14.31 44.15
C ALA A 150 -62.82 15.43 44.07
N THR A 151 -62.69 16.24 45.12
CA THR A 151 -61.58 17.19 45.30
C THR A 151 -60.70 16.77 46.48
N PHE A 152 -59.45 16.42 46.22
CA PHE A 152 -58.44 16.09 47.22
C PHE A 152 -57.48 17.27 47.39
N ASN A 153 -57.59 17.97 48.51
CA ASN A 153 -56.73 19.10 48.85
C ASN A 153 -55.47 18.63 49.59
N ALA A 154 -54.50 19.53 49.72
CA ALA A 154 -53.24 19.30 50.42
C ALA A 154 -53.50 18.73 51.83
N GLY A 155 -52.75 17.67 52.16
CA GLY A 155 -52.92 16.92 53.41
C GLY A 155 -53.80 15.68 53.30
N SER A 156 -54.47 15.46 52.16
CA SER A 156 -55.20 14.21 51.91
C SER A 156 -54.32 12.97 52.12
N SER A 157 -54.82 12.00 52.87
CA SER A 157 -54.12 10.75 53.19
C SER A 157 -55.00 9.55 52.87
N PHE A 158 -54.52 8.62 52.06
CA PHE A 158 -55.20 7.36 51.73
C PHE A 158 -54.47 6.20 52.43
N THR A 159 -55.15 5.52 53.35
CA THR A 159 -54.59 4.44 54.18
C THR A 159 -55.46 3.20 54.19
N GLY A 160 -54.92 2.11 54.75
CA GLY A 160 -55.65 0.88 54.99
C GLY A 160 -55.40 -0.20 53.92
N ALA A 161 -55.86 -1.43 54.21
CA ALA A 161 -55.59 -2.61 53.38
C ALA A 161 -56.56 -2.77 52.18
N GLY A 162 -57.71 -2.10 52.20
CA GLY A 162 -58.64 -2.02 51.07
C GLY A 162 -58.19 -1.01 50.01
N SER A 163 -59.09 -0.64 49.10
CA SER A 163 -58.76 0.26 47.97
C SER A 163 -59.58 1.55 47.96
N ALA A 164 -58.92 2.68 47.74
CA ALA A 164 -59.58 3.95 47.42
C ALA A 164 -59.52 4.17 45.90
N VAL A 165 -60.65 4.04 45.20
CA VAL A 165 -60.71 4.09 43.73
C VAL A 165 -61.32 5.41 43.27
N VAL A 166 -60.73 6.04 42.25
CA VAL A 166 -61.31 7.19 41.56
C VAL A 166 -61.62 6.81 40.11
N SER A 167 -62.91 6.64 39.79
CA SER A 167 -63.34 6.06 38.50
C SER A 167 -63.90 7.07 37.48
N SER A 168 -64.10 8.34 37.85
CA SER A 168 -64.67 9.36 36.96
C SER A 168 -63.94 10.72 37.01
N GLY A 169 -62.65 10.71 37.33
CA GLY A 169 -61.82 11.90 37.50
C GLY A 169 -61.93 12.57 38.88
N ALA A 170 -60.97 13.43 39.19
CA ALA A 170 -60.88 14.18 40.45
C ALA A 170 -59.90 15.36 40.33
N ASN A 171 -60.03 16.35 41.23
CA ASN A 171 -59.06 17.43 41.40
C ASN A 171 -58.08 17.08 42.53
N PHE A 172 -56.79 17.30 42.30
CA PHE A 172 -55.71 17.13 43.29
C PHE A 172 -54.97 18.45 43.49
N ASN A 173 -55.20 19.10 44.63
CA ASN A 173 -54.69 20.43 44.96
C ASN A 173 -53.57 20.34 46.01
N GLY A 174 -52.33 20.09 45.59
CA GLY A 174 -51.17 20.00 46.48
C GLY A 174 -50.77 18.56 46.85
N ALA A 175 -49.90 18.43 47.86
CA ALA A 175 -49.35 17.16 48.28
C ALA A 175 -50.37 16.26 48.99
N PHE A 176 -50.37 14.98 48.65
CA PHE A 176 -51.15 13.94 49.30
C PHE A 176 -50.26 12.73 49.64
N THR A 177 -50.72 11.86 50.54
CA THR A 177 -50.07 10.59 50.86
C THR A 177 -50.98 9.43 50.52
N SER A 178 -50.44 8.33 50.02
CA SER A 178 -51.23 7.17 49.60
C SER A 178 -50.53 5.85 49.89
N GLN A 179 -51.29 4.89 50.40
CA GLN A 179 -50.91 3.48 50.44
C GLN A 179 -51.68 2.65 49.40
N ASN A 180 -52.91 3.08 49.05
CA ASN A 180 -53.90 2.26 48.37
C ASN A 180 -54.80 3.02 47.37
N LEU A 181 -54.41 4.23 46.94
CA LEU A 181 -55.14 4.99 45.91
C LEU A 181 -55.01 4.33 44.54
N VAL A 182 -56.15 4.20 43.85
CA VAL A 182 -56.27 3.73 42.47
C VAL A 182 -56.93 4.79 41.61
N LEU A 183 -56.23 5.22 40.56
CA LEU A 183 -56.74 6.08 39.49
C LEU A 183 -57.24 5.18 38.35
N ALA A 184 -58.57 5.00 38.23
CA ALA A 184 -59.19 4.03 37.33
C ALA A 184 -59.85 4.58 36.05
N GLY A 185 -60.15 5.88 35.98
CA GLY A 185 -60.73 6.53 34.82
C GLY A 185 -61.06 8.02 35.03
N GLY A 186 -61.16 8.75 33.93
CA GLY A 186 -61.47 10.19 33.88
C GLY A 186 -60.22 11.09 33.87
N ASN A 187 -60.44 12.40 34.05
CA ASN A 187 -59.37 13.40 34.09
C ASN A 187 -58.98 13.69 35.56
N TYR A 188 -57.68 13.63 35.83
CA TYR A 188 -57.10 13.93 37.14
C TYR A 188 -56.39 15.28 37.08
N ALA A 189 -57.13 16.34 37.43
CA ALA A 189 -56.62 17.70 37.36
C ALA A 189 -55.70 18.01 38.54
N GLY A 190 -54.41 18.15 38.26
CA GLY A 190 -53.39 18.52 39.23
C GLY A 190 -53.20 20.02 39.31
N SER A 191 -53.20 20.57 40.52
CA SER A 191 -52.80 21.94 40.83
C SER A 191 -51.66 21.87 41.85
N GLY A 192 -50.46 21.53 41.37
CA GLY A 192 -49.31 21.22 42.21
C GLY A 192 -49.45 19.88 42.95
N ALA A 193 -50.13 18.92 42.34
CA ALA A 193 -50.36 17.60 42.93
C ALA A 193 -49.02 16.87 43.15
N GLN A 194 -48.70 16.50 44.39
CA GLN A 194 -47.48 15.76 44.71
C GLN A 194 -47.81 14.39 45.28
N VAL A 195 -47.43 13.35 44.54
CA VAL A 195 -47.59 11.95 44.94
C VAL A 195 -46.56 11.63 46.03
N ASN A 196 -47.04 11.28 47.22
CA ASN A 196 -46.26 10.62 48.25
C ASN A 196 -46.86 9.25 48.57
N GLY A 197 -46.05 8.21 48.55
CA GLY A 197 -46.45 6.82 48.72
C GLY A 197 -46.73 6.12 47.37
N ASN A 198 -47.63 5.14 47.40
CA ASN A 198 -47.96 4.27 46.28
C ASN A 198 -49.32 4.65 45.69
N VAL A 199 -49.33 4.94 44.39
CA VAL A 199 -50.56 5.17 43.60
C VAL A 199 -50.57 4.22 42.41
N SER A 200 -51.68 3.50 42.23
CA SER A 200 -51.90 2.64 41.07
C SER A 200 -52.74 3.37 40.03
N TRP A 201 -52.26 3.45 38.79
CA TRP A 201 -52.92 4.13 37.68
C TRP A 201 -53.32 3.11 36.62
N THR A 202 -54.61 2.79 36.57
CA THR A 202 -55.20 1.76 35.71
C THR A 202 -55.97 2.36 34.53
N GLY A 203 -56.26 3.67 34.53
CA GLY A 203 -56.82 4.37 33.37
C GLY A 203 -57.04 5.86 33.60
N GLY A 204 -57.21 6.63 32.52
CA GLY A 204 -57.52 8.07 32.56
C GLY A 204 -56.33 8.97 32.19
N SER A 205 -56.49 10.28 32.39
CA SER A 205 -55.53 11.30 31.99
C SER A 205 -55.05 12.12 33.19
N LEU A 206 -53.74 12.25 33.38
CA LEU A 206 -53.18 13.24 34.30
C LEU A 206 -53.14 14.60 33.59
N THR A 207 -53.94 15.56 34.06
CA THR A 207 -53.97 16.94 33.52
C THR A 207 -53.42 17.93 34.55
N GLY A 208 -53.02 19.12 34.11
CA GLY A 208 -52.47 20.15 35.00
C GLY A 208 -51.03 19.84 35.44
N SER A 209 -50.66 20.14 36.69
CA SER A 209 -49.29 19.96 37.21
C SER A 209 -49.20 18.88 38.29
N TRP A 210 -48.33 17.91 38.04
CA TRP A 210 -48.07 16.75 38.89
C TRP A 210 -46.58 16.59 39.21
N ALA A 211 -46.27 16.06 40.39
CA ALA A 211 -44.93 15.71 40.80
C ALA A 211 -44.92 14.35 41.51
N ILE A 212 -43.90 13.54 41.23
CA ILE A 212 -43.60 12.31 41.98
C ILE A 212 -42.36 12.62 42.82
N ALA A 213 -42.51 12.65 44.14
CA ALA A 213 -41.40 13.01 45.02
C ALA A 213 -40.34 11.89 45.09
N SER A 214 -39.13 12.25 45.54
CA SER A 214 -38.04 11.28 45.70
C SER A 214 -38.44 10.14 46.64
N GLY A 215 -38.10 8.90 46.24
CA GLY A 215 -38.46 7.67 46.94
C GLY A 215 -39.92 7.23 46.76
N GLN A 216 -40.76 7.99 46.05
CA GLN A 216 -42.18 7.70 45.86
C GLN A 216 -42.44 7.02 44.52
N THR A 217 -43.58 6.32 44.39
CA THR A 217 -43.91 5.55 43.17
C THR A 217 -45.31 5.86 42.65
N LEU A 218 -45.38 6.27 41.39
CA LEU A 218 -46.60 6.21 40.58
C LEU A 218 -46.48 5.00 39.65
N ALA A 219 -47.36 4.02 39.77
CA ALA A 219 -47.31 2.81 38.96
C ALA A 219 -48.47 2.77 37.96
N THR A 220 -48.20 2.57 36.68
CA THR A 220 -49.24 2.17 35.73
C THR A 220 -49.50 0.67 35.87
N SER A 221 -50.73 0.25 35.63
CA SER A 221 -51.14 -1.16 35.67
C SER A 221 -52.10 -1.45 34.52
N ALA A 222 -52.27 -2.72 34.19
CA ALA A 222 -53.20 -3.16 33.15
C ALA A 222 -54.61 -2.58 33.38
N GLY A 223 -55.21 -2.07 32.31
CA GLY A 223 -56.52 -1.44 32.36
C GLY A 223 -56.82 -0.62 31.10
N GLY A 224 -57.39 0.57 31.27
CA GLY A 224 -57.58 1.53 30.19
C GLY A 224 -56.29 2.23 29.77
N TYR A 225 -56.38 3.12 28.79
CA TYR A 225 -55.26 3.98 28.39
C TYR A 225 -54.87 4.95 29.51
N LYS A 226 -53.56 5.14 29.67
CA LYS A 226 -52.93 6.07 30.62
C LYS A 226 -52.35 7.23 29.81
N TYR A 227 -52.89 8.43 29.99
CA TYR A 227 -52.45 9.61 29.25
C TYR A 227 -51.75 10.63 30.14
N ILE A 228 -50.57 11.08 29.71
CA ILE A 228 -49.95 12.31 30.20
C ILE A 228 -50.50 13.46 29.36
N ASP A 229 -51.32 14.29 29.99
CA ASP A 229 -51.97 15.47 29.39
C ASP A 229 -51.77 16.70 30.30
N GLY A 230 -50.60 16.76 30.92
CA GLY A 230 -50.19 17.77 31.89
C GLY A 230 -48.70 17.67 32.20
N ALA A 231 -48.13 18.69 32.82
CA ALA A 231 -46.73 18.70 33.21
C ALA A 231 -46.49 17.74 34.38
N VAL A 232 -45.54 16.80 34.22
CA VAL A 232 -45.16 15.87 35.28
C VAL A 232 -43.67 16.00 35.58
N ALA A 233 -43.34 16.33 36.83
CA ALA A 233 -41.97 16.30 37.35
C ALA A 233 -41.73 15.00 38.13
N ASN A 234 -40.94 14.09 37.59
CA ASN A 234 -40.61 12.82 38.25
C ASN A 234 -39.22 12.87 38.91
N ALA A 235 -39.19 12.98 40.24
CA ALA A 235 -37.99 12.77 41.06
C ALA A 235 -37.96 11.41 41.77
N GLY A 236 -39.07 10.65 41.71
CA GLY A 236 -39.21 9.30 42.26
C GLY A 236 -39.16 8.23 41.18
N THR A 237 -40.14 7.31 41.20
CA THR A 237 -40.29 6.25 40.19
C THR A 237 -41.65 6.34 39.50
N LEU A 238 -41.64 6.47 38.18
CA LEU A 238 -42.79 6.20 37.32
C LEU A 238 -42.64 4.77 36.78
N SER A 239 -43.36 3.81 37.37
CA SER A 239 -43.23 2.38 37.06
C SER A 239 -44.31 1.94 36.08
N LEU A 240 -43.93 1.61 34.85
CA LEU A 240 -44.85 1.16 33.80
C LEU A 240 -45.12 -0.33 33.90
N GLY A 241 -46.32 -0.69 34.33
CA GLY A 241 -46.91 -2.03 34.21
C GLY A 241 -47.87 -2.16 33.02
N ASP A 242 -47.95 -1.12 32.18
CA ASP A 242 -48.71 -1.04 30.93
C ASP A 242 -48.22 0.17 30.12
N ASP A 243 -48.62 0.29 28.85
CA ASP A 243 -48.23 1.37 27.94
C ASP A 243 -48.69 2.76 28.43
N LEU A 244 -47.84 3.76 28.16
CA LEU A 244 -48.05 5.16 28.54
C LEU A 244 -48.08 6.05 27.30
N TYR A 245 -49.11 6.90 27.21
CA TYR A 245 -49.37 7.74 26.06
C TYR A 245 -49.21 9.21 26.40
N PHE A 246 -48.58 9.99 25.52
CA PHE A 246 -48.30 11.41 25.74
C PHE A 246 -49.15 12.28 24.81
N GLN A 247 -49.80 13.32 25.35
CA GLN A 247 -50.69 14.20 24.60
C GLN A 247 -50.33 15.69 24.75
N ASN A 248 -50.89 16.50 23.86
CA ASN A 248 -50.92 17.97 23.87
C ASN A 248 -49.57 18.67 24.12
N GLY A 249 -48.47 18.10 23.63
CA GLY A 249 -47.13 18.68 23.73
C GLY A 249 -46.54 18.69 25.14
N TYR A 250 -47.19 18.04 26.12
CA TYR A 250 -46.70 18.03 27.49
C TYR A 250 -45.46 17.15 27.64
N VAL A 251 -44.56 17.60 28.52
CA VAL A 251 -43.28 16.96 28.78
C VAL A 251 -43.24 16.40 30.19
N VAL A 252 -42.81 15.15 30.31
CA VAL A 252 -42.38 14.57 31.60
C VAL A 252 -40.92 14.92 31.81
N THR A 253 -40.63 15.71 32.84
CA THR A 253 -39.25 15.99 33.27
C THR A 253 -38.83 14.92 34.27
N ASN A 254 -37.90 14.06 33.88
CA ASN A 254 -37.44 12.94 34.71
C ASN A 254 -36.04 13.20 35.28
N THR A 255 -35.96 13.41 36.59
CA THR A 255 -34.70 13.39 37.38
C THR A 255 -34.57 12.11 38.22
N GLY A 256 -35.67 11.36 38.39
CA GLY A 256 -35.73 10.05 39.03
C GLY A 256 -35.64 8.89 38.02
N THR A 257 -36.54 7.91 38.14
CA THR A 257 -36.57 6.72 37.27
C THR A 257 -37.90 6.59 36.54
N ILE A 258 -37.86 6.43 35.21
CA ILE A 258 -38.94 5.83 34.43
C ILE A 258 -38.60 4.34 34.29
N LYS A 259 -39.37 3.47 34.93
CA LYS A 259 -39.12 2.03 34.98
C LYS A 259 -40.09 1.30 34.07
N LEU A 260 -39.60 0.67 33.01
CA LEU A 260 -40.36 -0.27 32.18
C LEU A 260 -40.31 -1.64 32.88
N ALA A 261 -41.41 -2.03 33.54
CA ALA A 261 -41.51 -3.25 34.34
C ALA A 261 -41.93 -4.49 33.53
N GLY A 262 -41.84 -4.40 32.20
CA GLY A 262 -42.20 -5.42 31.22
C GLY A 262 -41.92 -4.91 29.81
N ASP A 263 -42.56 -5.48 28.80
CA ASP A 263 -42.44 -5.07 27.39
C ASP A 263 -43.39 -3.91 27.05
N TYR A 264 -43.37 -2.86 27.86
CA TYR A 264 -44.24 -1.68 27.74
C TYR A 264 -43.49 -0.49 27.14
N GLY A 265 -44.20 0.36 26.41
CA GLY A 265 -43.66 1.47 25.66
C GLY A 265 -44.15 2.85 26.09
N LEU A 266 -43.48 3.86 25.53
CA LEU A 266 -43.88 5.26 25.56
C LEU A 266 -44.38 5.61 24.15
N TYR A 267 -45.64 6.02 24.04
CA TYR A 267 -46.28 6.27 22.74
C TYR A 267 -46.78 7.71 22.62
N ASP A 268 -46.71 8.26 21.41
CA ASP A 268 -47.39 9.51 21.09
C ASP A 268 -48.91 9.26 20.98
N GLY A 269 -49.70 10.00 21.75
CA GLY A 269 -51.16 10.01 21.70
C GLY A 269 -51.74 10.90 20.59
N GLY A 270 -50.91 11.42 19.69
CA GLY A 270 -51.30 12.17 18.49
C GLY A 270 -50.99 13.67 18.52
N TYR A 271 -50.21 14.15 19.50
CA TYR A 271 -50.05 15.57 19.78
C TYR A 271 -48.64 15.97 20.27
N ASN A 272 -47.58 15.26 19.86
CA ASN A 272 -46.16 15.64 20.08
C ASN A 272 -45.74 15.83 21.56
N GLY A 273 -46.29 15.04 22.50
CA GLY A 273 -45.77 15.01 23.87
C GLY A 273 -44.34 14.43 23.97
N GLY A 274 -43.66 14.63 25.09
CA GLY A 274 -42.23 14.35 25.21
C GLY A 274 -41.73 13.93 26.59
N VAL A 275 -40.46 13.55 26.64
CA VAL A 275 -39.74 13.23 27.87
C VAL A 275 -38.41 13.96 27.85
N ALA A 276 -38.10 14.69 28.92
CA ALA A 276 -36.79 15.25 29.19
C ALA A 276 -36.14 14.44 30.33
N ASN A 277 -35.23 13.53 30.00
CA ASN A 277 -34.59 12.62 30.94
C ASN A 277 -33.18 13.09 31.33
N SER A 278 -33.02 13.53 32.58
CA SER A 278 -31.70 13.70 33.23
C SER A 278 -31.45 12.65 34.33
N GLY A 279 -32.47 11.85 34.67
CA GLY A 279 -32.39 10.68 35.55
C GLY A 279 -32.14 9.39 34.79
N THR A 280 -32.95 8.36 35.02
CA THR A 280 -32.84 7.03 34.40
C THR A 280 -34.12 6.61 33.69
N LEU A 281 -34.02 6.16 32.43
CA LEU A 281 -35.01 5.27 31.80
C LEU A 281 -34.48 3.83 31.91
N SER A 282 -35.20 2.93 32.59
CA SER A 282 -34.72 1.56 32.81
C SER A 282 -35.74 0.50 32.42
N LYS A 283 -35.33 -0.48 31.62
CA LYS A 283 -36.07 -1.72 31.38
C LYS A 283 -35.57 -2.79 32.32
N THR A 284 -36.45 -3.21 33.25
CA THR A 284 -36.08 -4.09 34.38
C THR A 284 -36.64 -5.51 34.26
N ALA A 285 -37.60 -5.73 33.35
CA ALA A 285 -38.19 -7.04 33.08
C ALA A 285 -38.74 -7.11 31.65
N GLY A 286 -39.07 -8.33 31.22
CA GLY A 286 -39.52 -8.64 29.86
C GLY A 286 -38.34 -8.95 28.93
N SER A 287 -38.54 -9.95 28.06
CA SER A 287 -37.51 -10.38 27.09
C SER A 287 -37.68 -9.72 25.72
N GLY A 288 -38.83 -9.10 25.47
CA GLY A 288 -39.15 -8.44 24.22
C GLY A 288 -38.64 -6.99 24.14
N THR A 289 -39.26 -6.25 23.23
CA THR A 289 -38.91 -4.86 22.94
C THR A 289 -39.89 -3.90 23.59
N SER A 290 -39.36 -2.97 24.36
CA SER A 290 -40.06 -1.77 24.78
C SER A 290 -39.78 -0.64 23.80
N TYR A 291 -40.83 -0.09 23.18
CA TYR A 291 -40.69 1.00 22.21
C TYR A 291 -40.77 2.37 22.87
N VAL A 292 -39.86 3.25 22.46
CA VAL A 292 -39.95 4.69 22.71
C VAL A 292 -40.36 5.34 21.39
N SER A 293 -41.67 5.46 21.22
CA SER A 293 -42.37 5.97 20.04
C SER A 293 -42.94 7.38 20.30
N ILE A 294 -42.09 8.27 20.82
CA ILE A 294 -42.38 9.70 20.97
C ILE A 294 -41.30 10.51 20.24
N ASN A 295 -41.69 11.58 19.54
CA ASN A 295 -40.76 12.39 18.73
C ASN A 295 -39.85 13.29 19.60
N ASN A 296 -40.30 13.62 20.81
CA ASN A 296 -39.66 14.61 21.69
C ASN A 296 -38.99 13.94 22.91
N PHE A 297 -38.25 12.86 22.69
CA PHE A 297 -37.40 12.27 23.74
C PHE A 297 -36.03 12.95 23.75
N VAL A 298 -35.69 13.62 24.85
CA VAL A 298 -34.40 14.27 25.09
C VAL A 298 -33.74 13.62 26.29
N ASN A 299 -32.47 13.24 26.19
CA ASN A 299 -31.74 12.55 27.24
C ASN A 299 -30.37 13.20 27.51
N SER A 300 -30.10 13.51 28.77
CA SER A 300 -28.76 13.78 29.30
C SER A 300 -28.38 12.83 30.44
N GLY A 301 -29.26 11.87 30.77
CA GLY A 301 -29.08 10.89 31.83
C GLY A 301 -28.78 9.47 31.33
N LYS A 302 -29.24 8.48 32.09
CA LYS A 302 -29.00 7.05 31.88
C LYS A 302 -30.15 6.38 31.11
N ILE A 303 -29.81 5.57 30.12
CA ILE A 303 -30.68 4.58 29.47
C ILE A 303 -30.17 3.19 29.87
N ASP A 304 -30.97 2.42 30.63
CA ASP A 304 -30.56 1.18 31.29
C ASP A 304 -31.43 -0.01 30.82
N ALA A 305 -31.00 -0.70 29.77
CA ALA A 305 -31.63 -1.92 29.30
C ALA A 305 -31.09 -3.11 30.09
N GLN A 306 -31.65 -3.43 31.25
CA GLN A 306 -31.17 -4.55 32.08
C GLN A 306 -31.52 -5.91 31.47
N THR A 307 -32.64 -5.96 30.73
CA THR A 307 -33.16 -7.15 30.02
C THR A 307 -33.84 -6.71 28.72
N GLY A 308 -33.98 -7.63 27.76
CA GLY A 308 -34.68 -7.37 26.49
C GLY A 308 -34.09 -6.19 25.71
N THR A 309 -34.95 -5.47 24.98
CA THR A 309 -34.55 -4.33 24.14
C THR A 309 -35.32 -3.05 24.49
N ILE A 310 -34.64 -1.91 24.53
CA ILE A 310 -35.25 -0.58 24.43
C ILE A 310 -35.02 -0.06 23.02
N ASN A 311 -36.08 0.20 22.25
CA ASN A 311 -35.98 0.67 20.87
C ASN A 311 -36.55 2.07 20.69
N PHE A 312 -35.72 3.01 20.26
CA PHE A 312 -36.12 4.34 19.82
C PHE A 312 -36.45 4.30 18.31
N ASN A 313 -37.73 4.42 17.96
CA ASN A 313 -38.24 4.24 16.59
C ASN A 313 -38.87 5.49 15.95
N THR A 314 -38.90 6.63 16.63
CA THR A 314 -39.50 7.89 16.12
C THR A 314 -38.56 9.10 16.21
N GLY A 315 -37.28 8.87 16.53
CA GLY A 315 -36.28 9.93 16.75
C GLY A 315 -36.07 10.27 18.23
N ALA A 316 -34.85 10.63 18.60
CA ALA A 316 -34.46 11.04 19.95
C ALA A 316 -33.27 12.02 19.89
N SER A 317 -33.08 12.79 20.96
CA SER A 317 -31.92 13.68 21.14
C SER A 317 -31.11 13.27 22.36
N PHE A 318 -29.93 12.71 22.12
CA PHE A 318 -28.97 12.32 23.15
C PHE A 318 -27.94 13.43 23.32
N LEU A 319 -28.00 14.10 24.47
CA LEU A 319 -27.12 15.19 24.85
C LEU A 319 -25.86 14.66 25.54
N ASP A 320 -24.92 15.57 25.78
CA ASP A 320 -23.64 15.29 26.44
C ASP A 320 -23.88 14.65 27.82
N GLY A 321 -23.12 13.59 28.11
CA GLY A 321 -23.27 12.82 29.35
C GLY A 321 -24.28 11.67 29.28
N THR A 322 -24.96 11.46 28.14
CA THR A 322 -25.80 10.28 27.93
C THR A 322 -25.02 8.98 28.18
N SER A 323 -25.59 8.07 28.96
CA SER A 323 -25.01 6.74 29.21
C SER A 323 -25.99 5.62 28.87
N PHE A 324 -25.56 4.71 28.00
CA PHE A 324 -26.27 3.47 27.67
C PHE A 324 -25.66 2.31 28.47
N THR A 325 -26.49 1.58 29.20
CA THR A 325 -26.03 0.57 30.17
C THR A 325 -26.98 -0.62 30.21
N GLY A 326 -26.59 -1.67 30.94
CA GLY A 326 -27.38 -2.88 31.12
C GLY A 326 -26.95 -4.03 30.19
N ALA A 327 -27.47 -5.22 30.46
CA ALA A 327 -27.12 -6.45 29.72
C ALA A 327 -28.01 -6.68 28.47
N GLY A 328 -29.15 -5.99 28.39
CA GLY A 328 -30.02 -5.94 27.22
C GLY A 328 -29.56 -4.90 26.20
N GLN A 329 -30.26 -4.83 25.07
CA GLN A 329 -29.90 -4.00 23.93
C GLN A 329 -30.62 -2.64 23.93
N VAL A 330 -29.93 -1.60 23.48
CA VAL A 330 -30.53 -0.32 23.12
C VAL A 330 -30.40 -0.15 21.60
N VAL A 331 -31.54 -0.05 20.93
CA VAL A 331 -31.62 0.05 19.47
C VAL A 331 -32.16 1.43 19.10
N ILE A 332 -31.54 2.07 18.11
CA ILE A 332 -32.08 3.27 17.47
C ILE A 332 -32.36 2.92 16.01
N SER A 333 -33.64 2.73 15.68
CA SER A 333 -34.08 2.18 14.40
C SER A 333 -34.58 3.22 13.38
N ASN A 334 -34.71 4.48 13.80
CA ASN A 334 -35.20 5.56 12.93
C ASN A 334 -34.48 6.90 13.17
N GLY A 335 -33.15 6.85 13.29
CA GLY A 335 -32.29 8.02 13.48
C GLY A 335 -32.39 8.68 14.86
N ALA A 336 -31.42 9.54 15.15
CA ALA A 336 -31.35 10.35 16.38
C ALA A 336 -30.33 11.48 16.23
N SER A 337 -30.40 12.50 17.08
CA SER A 337 -29.33 13.48 17.24
C SER A 337 -28.45 13.14 18.45
N PHE A 338 -27.15 13.38 18.33
CA PHE A 338 -26.15 13.19 19.36
C PHE A 338 -25.32 14.48 19.50
N THR A 339 -25.11 14.94 20.73
CA THR A 339 -24.24 16.08 21.03
C THR A 339 -23.31 15.71 22.17
N GLY A 340 -22.02 16.01 22.03
CA GLY A 340 -21.02 15.73 23.07
C GLY A 340 -20.67 14.26 23.18
N THR A 341 -20.19 13.85 24.36
CA THR A 341 -19.72 12.50 24.63
C THR A 341 -20.84 11.65 25.20
N PHE A 342 -20.99 10.44 24.67
CA PHE A 342 -21.83 9.40 25.24
C PHE A 342 -21.03 8.13 25.50
N THR A 343 -21.47 7.35 26.49
CA THR A 343 -20.88 6.06 26.84
C THR A 343 -21.87 4.92 26.59
N THR A 344 -21.36 3.73 26.29
CA THR A 344 -22.19 2.52 26.15
C THR A 344 -21.46 1.30 26.69
N ALA A 345 -22.21 0.36 27.29
CA ALA A 345 -21.73 -0.92 27.77
C ALA A 345 -21.70 -2.00 26.67
N ALA A 346 -21.26 -1.64 25.46
CA ALA A 346 -21.31 -2.51 24.27
C ALA A 346 -22.72 -2.95 23.86
N ASN A 347 -23.74 -2.16 24.23
CA ASN A 347 -25.15 -2.52 24.06
C ASN A 347 -25.96 -1.51 23.24
N LEU A 348 -25.30 -0.56 22.58
CA LEU A 348 -25.93 0.38 21.67
C LEU A 348 -25.80 -0.09 20.21
N SER A 349 -26.93 -0.16 19.52
CA SER A 349 -27.03 -0.51 18.10
C SER A 349 -27.70 0.63 17.31
N LEU A 350 -26.96 1.17 16.35
CA LEU A 350 -27.43 2.11 15.35
C LEU A 350 -27.97 1.30 14.14
N ALA A 351 -29.28 1.04 14.12
CA ALA A 351 -29.91 0.05 13.24
C ALA A 351 -30.73 0.60 12.05
N GLY A 352 -30.79 1.91 11.84
CA GLY A 352 -31.52 2.55 10.74
C GLY A 352 -31.76 4.06 10.94
N GLY A 353 -31.78 4.80 9.83
CA GLY A 353 -32.07 6.24 9.80
C GLY A 353 -30.83 7.14 9.77
N ALA A 354 -31.03 8.43 10.05
CA ALA A 354 -29.98 9.43 10.07
C ALA A 354 -29.53 9.74 11.51
N TYR A 355 -28.26 9.51 11.81
CA TYR A 355 -27.63 9.82 13.10
C TYR A 355 -26.85 11.11 12.97
N THR A 356 -27.32 12.19 13.61
CA THR A 356 -26.73 13.51 13.45
C THR A 356 -25.84 13.87 14.64
N GLY A 357 -24.53 13.97 14.42
CA GLY A 357 -23.59 14.57 15.35
C GLY A 357 -23.74 16.10 15.32
N ALA A 358 -24.59 16.63 16.18
CA ALA A 358 -25.02 18.03 16.20
C ALA A 358 -24.07 18.93 17.01
N GLY A 359 -24.08 20.24 16.71
CA GLY A 359 -23.33 21.24 17.46
C GLY A 359 -21.83 20.97 17.49
N SER A 360 -21.29 20.66 18.68
CA SER A 360 -19.89 20.30 18.91
C SER A 360 -19.48 18.93 18.35
N GLY A 361 -20.42 18.17 17.77
CA GLY A 361 -20.21 16.80 17.31
C GLY A 361 -20.49 15.75 18.38
N ALA A 362 -20.54 14.49 17.96
CA ALA A 362 -20.76 13.32 18.81
C ALA A 362 -19.45 12.56 19.03
N VAL A 363 -19.16 12.21 20.29
CA VAL A 363 -18.00 11.39 20.67
C VAL A 363 -18.49 10.05 21.21
N ILE A 364 -18.15 8.98 20.49
CA ILE A 364 -18.43 7.60 20.87
C ILE A 364 -17.36 7.16 21.89
N ASP A 365 -17.72 7.11 23.18
CA ASP A 365 -16.86 6.61 24.27
C ASP A 365 -17.38 5.28 24.86
N GLY A 366 -17.69 4.33 23.98
CA GLY A 366 -18.09 2.98 24.31
C GLY A 366 -18.21 2.13 23.04
N ASP A 367 -18.07 0.82 23.14
CA ASP A 367 -18.17 -0.06 21.97
C ASP A 367 -19.59 0.02 21.39
N THR A 368 -19.70 0.28 20.09
CA THR A 368 -20.99 0.58 19.43
C THR A 368 -21.15 -0.24 18.16
N HIS A 369 -22.37 -0.72 17.92
CA HIS A 369 -22.74 -1.42 16.68
C HIS A 369 -23.41 -0.46 15.69
N PHE A 370 -23.00 -0.50 14.43
CA PHE A 370 -23.60 0.25 13.33
C PHE A 370 -24.06 -0.72 12.23
N SER A 371 -25.36 -0.99 12.24
CA SER A 371 -25.97 -2.04 11.43
C SER A 371 -26.65 -1.49 10.17
N ALA A 372 -27.11 -0.23 10.18
CA ALA A 372 -27.61 0.49 9.00
C ALA A 372 -27.80 1.99 9.26
N GLY A 373 -27.71 2.83 8.23
CA GLY A 373 -28.07 4.25 8.28
C GLY A 373 -26.96 5.21 7.83
N TYR A 374 -27.06 6.48 8.25
CA TYR A 374 -26.16 7.56 7.88
C TYR A 374 -25.57 8.23 9.13
N LEU A 375 -24.24 8.32 9.21
CA LEU A 375 -23.55 9.18 10.16
C LEU A 375 -23.45 10.59 9.59
N ASN A 376 -24.38 11.46 9.94
CA ASN A 376 -24.45 12.87 9.54
C ASN A 376 -23.69 13.76 10.53
N GLY A 377 -23.15 14.89 10.07
CA GLY A 377 -22.49 15.88 10.96
C GLY A 377 -21.11 15.43 11.44
N ASN A 378 -20.72 15.78 12.66
CA ASN A 378 -19.37 15.50 13.16
C ASN A 378 -19.38 14.35 14.16
N TRP A 379 -18.55 13.33 13.92
CA TRP A 379 -18.42 12.13 14.73
C TRP A 379 -16.95 11.87 15.07
N GLN A 380 -16.70 11.41 16.29
CA GLN A 380 -15.39 10.91 16.71
C GLN A 380 -15.53 9.59 17.46
N LEU A 381 -14.74 8.58 17.08
CA LEU A 381 -14.56 7.36 17.89
C LEU A 381 -13.35 7.55 18.82
N ASN A 382 -13.55 7.34 20.12
CA ASN A 382 -12.49 7.48 21.11
C ASN A 382 -11.45 6.33 21.02
N GLY A 383 -10.21 6.59 21.48
CA GLY A 383 -9.02 5.78 21.17
C GLY A 383 -9.02 4.34 21.65
N THR A 384 -9.81 4.00 22.67
CA THR A 384 -9.88 2.66 23.26
C THR A 384 -11.15 1.91 22.88
N ARG A 385 -11.96 2.46 21.96
CA ARG A 385 -13.31 2.00 21.65
C ARG A 385 -13.42 1.41 20.27
N THR A 386 -14.43 0.57 20.10
CA THR A 386 -14.71 -0.14 18.86
C THR A 386 -16.03 0.32 18.26
N LEU A 387 -16.03 0.67 16.97
CA LEU A 387 -17.23 0.79 16.15
C LEU A 387 -17.31 -0.40 15.21
N THR A 388 -18.27 -1.28 15.41
CA THR A 388 -18.47 -2.46 14.57
C THR A 388 -19.48 -2.13 13.47
N LEU A 389 -19.08 -2.27 12.21
CA LEU A 389 -19.99 -2.24 11.07
C LEU A 389 -20.53 -3.66 10.87
N ASP A 390 -21.77 -3.89 11.25
CA ASP A 390 -22.37 -5.23 11.19
C ASP A 390 -22.73 -5.61 9.75
N THR A 391 -22.99 -6.88 9.46
CA THR A 391 -23.53 -7.30 8.14
C THR A 391 -24.98 -6.85 7.95
N GLY A 392 -25.35 -6.36 6.75
CA GLY A 392 -26.74 -6.10 6.41
C GLY A 392 -26.99 -4.74 5.75
N GLY A 393 -27.91 -3.95 6.28
CA GLY A 393 -28.33 -2.68 5.67
C GLY A 393 -27.17 -1.71 5.42
N TYR A 394 -27.28 -0.82 4.45
CA TYR A 394 -26.18 0.07 4.07
C TYR A 394 -25.74 1.01 5.20
N LYS A 395 -24.42 1.23 5.31
CA LYS A 395 -23.77 2.13 6.26
C LYS A 395 -23.11 3.27 5.50
N TYR A 396 -23.54 4.50 5.77
CA TYR A 396 -23.01 5.68 5.10
C TYR A 396 -22.30 6.60 6.08
N VAL A 397 -21.13 7.08 5.66
CA VAL A 397 -20.55 8.32 6.16
C VAL A 397 -21.18 9.47 5.38
N ASN A 398 -21.88 10.36 6.08
CA ASN A 398 -22.54 11.53 5.52
C ASN A 398 -22.18 12.82 6.31
N GLY A 399 -20.96 12.84 6.84
CA GLY A 399 -20.39 13.95 7.61
C GLY A 399 -18.88 13.77 7.82
N THR A 400 -18.31 14.40 8.84
CA THR A 400 -16.90 14.18 9.22
C THR A 400 -16.82 13.10 10.29
N VAL A 401 -16.05 12.04 10.04
CA VAL A 401 -15.78 10.97 11.02
C VAL A 401 -14.29 10.94 11.34
N VAL A 402 -13.93 11.08 12.61
CA VAL A 402 -12.55 10.91 13.09
C VAL A 402 -12.47 9.62 13.89
N ASN A 403 -11.71 8.64 13.39
CA ASN A 403 -11.46 7.40 14.11
C ASN A 403 -10.14 7.48 14.88
N LEU A 404 -10.19 7.53 16.22
CA LEU A 404 -9.01 7.37 17.07
C LEU A 404 -8.87 5.92 17.58
N GLY A 405 -9.95 5.13 17.56
CA GLY A 405 -10.05 3.77 18.10
C GLY A 405 -9.98 2.69 17.02
N SER A 406 -10.89 1.71 17.09
CA SER A 406 -10.98 0.60 16.12
C SER A 406 -12.32 0.59 15.40
N ILE A 407 -12.31 0.68 14.07
CA ILE A 407 -13.47 0.34 13.24
C ILE A 407 -13.29 -1.08 12.74
N VAL A 408 -14.22 -1.97 13.08
CA VAL A 408 -14.25 -3.36 12.59
C VAL A 408 -15.35 -3.47 11.55
N ALA A 409 -14.97 -3.62 10.29
CA ALA A 409 -15.89 -3.67 9.16
C ALA A 409 -16.21 -5.12 8.79
N ASN A 410 -17.41 -5.59 9.12
CA ASN A 410 -17.96 -6.85 8.59
C ASN A 410 -18.79 -6.64 7.32
N ASP A 411 -18.92 -5.39 6.87
CA ASP A 411 -19.67 -4.97 5.69
C ASP A 411 -19.03 -3.74 5.07
N THR A 412 -19.41 -3.41 3.83
CA THR A 412 -18.86 -2.29 3.08
C THR A 412 -19.34 -0.95 3.64
N LEU A 413 -18.39 -0.01 3.80
CA LEU A 413 -18.70 1.37 4.21
C LEU A 413 -18.82 2.27 2.98
N TYR A 414 -19.92 3.02 2.90
CA TYR A 414 -20.21 3.92 1.79
C TYR A 414 -20.02 5.39 2.18
N PHE A 415 -19.61 6.22 1.23
CA PHE A 415 -19.42 7.66 1.43
C PHE A 415 -20.45 8.45 0.60
N ALA A 416 -21.26 9.29 1.25
CA ALA A 416 -22.20 10.18 0.57
C ALA A 416 -21.67 11.63 0.55
N ASN A 417 -22.25 12.50 -0.28
CA ASN A 417 -22.12 13.97 -0.26
C ASN A 417 -20.70 14.57 0.00
N GLY A 418 -19.63 14.03 -0.58
CA GLY A 418 -18.28 14.61 -0.48
C GLY A 418 -17.64 14.55 0.91
N ASN A 419 -18.07 13.59 1.75
CA ASN A 419 -17.73 13.53 3.16
C ASN A 419 -16.36 12.89 3.45
N THR A 420 -15.83 13.09 4.66
CA THR A 420 -14.47 12.66 5.04
C THR A 420 -14.46 11.75 6.25
N LEU A 421 -13.72 10.64 6.16
CA LEU A 421 -13.31 9.83 7.29
C LEU A 421 -11.79 9.91 7.45
N THR A 422 -11.34 10.36 8.62
CA THR A 422 -9.92 10.37 8.99
C THR A 422 -9.65 9.23 9.97
N ASN A 423 -8.88 8.23 9.53
CA ASN A 423 -8.49 7.08 10.32
C ASN A 423 -7.13 7.31 10.99
N ASN A 424 -7.13 7.69 12.27
CA ASN A 424 -5.91 7.79 13.10
C ASN A 424 -5.65 6.52 13.93
N GLY A 425 -6.67 5.66 14.11
CA GLY A 425 -6.57 4.38 14.79
C GLY A 425 -6.47 3.19 13.82
N SER A 426 -7.31 2.17 14.01
CA SER A 426 -7.38 1.00 13.15
C SER A 426 -8.71 0.94 12.40
N TYR A 427 -8.68 0.64 11.11
CA TYR A 427 -9.81 0.23 10.31
C TYR A 427 -9.53 -1.19 9.78
N ALA A 428 -10.29 -2.18 10.24
CA ALA A 428 -10.07 -3.59 9.95
C ALA A 428 -11.26 -4.18 9.18
N MET A 429 -11.03 -4.51 7.91
CA MET A 429 -11.96 -5.28 7.08
C MET A 429 -11.89 -6.75 7.50
N ALA A 430 -12.92 -7.21 8.22
CA ALA A 430 -13.04 -8.55 8.81
C ALA A 430 -13.57 -9.61 7.83
N GLY A 431 -13.49 -9.34 6.52
CA GLY A 431 -13.94 -10.21 5.45
C GLY A 431 -13.65 -9.59 4.08
N ASP A 432 -14.30 -10.08 3.03
CA ASP A 432 -14.22 -9.54 1.66
C ASP A 432 -15.16 -8.34 1.48
N VAL A 433 -14.88 -7.29 2.26
CA VAL A 433 -15.66 -6.04 2.32
C VAL A 433 -14.79 -4.85 1.97
N GLY A 434 -15.40 -3.71 1.64
CA GLY A 434 -14.65 -2.58 1.10
C GLY A 434 -15.02 -1.21 1.66
N VAL A 435 -14.45 -0.20 1.01
CA VAL A 435 -14.85 1.19 1.13
C VAL A 435 -15.25 1.67 -0.26
N ALA A 436 -16.45 2.22 -0.39
CA ALA A 436 -17.01 2.60 -1.69
C ALA A 436 -17.55 4.04 -1.68
N ASP A 437 -17.45 4.71 -2.82
CA ASP A 437 -18.15 5.95 -3.07
C ASP A 437 -19.65 5.69 -3.33
N GLY A 438 -20.51 6.41 -2.61
CA GLY A 438 -21.96 6.44 -2.82
C GLY A 438 -22.40 7.36 -3.96
N GLY A 439 -21.46 7.90 -4.75
CA GLY A 439 -21.70 8.71 -5.95
C GLY A 439 -21.32 10.19 -5.83
N TYR A 440 -20.56 10.58 -4.81
CA TYR A 440 -20.39 11.99 -4.42
C TYR A 440 -18.97 12.40 -4.02
N ASN A 441 -17.92 11.69 -4.45
CA ASN A 441 -16.51 12.05 -4.22
C ASN A 441 -16.13 12.18 -2.74
N GLY A 442 -16.43 11.16 -1.93
CA GLY A 442 -15.96 11.09 -0.54
C GLY A 442 -14.43 10.98 -0.42
N SER A 443 -13.91 11.24 0.79
CA SER A 443 -12.49 11.17 1.14
C SER A 443 -12.24 10.21 2.31
N PHE A 444 -11.23 9.36 2.17
CA PHE A 444 -10.75 8.49 3.23
C PHE A 444 -9.26 8.76 3.46
N ILE A 445 -8.92 9.29 4.64
CA ILE A 445 -7.54 9.64 4.99
C ILE A 445 -7.02 8.65 6.03
N ASN A 446 -6.07 7.81 5.66
CA ASN A 446 -5.45 6.84 6.57
C ASN A 446 -4.16 7.38 7.18
N ASN A 447 -4.18 7.76 8.46
CA ASN A 447 -3.00 8.08 9.26
C ASN A 447 -2.55 6.91 10.16
N GLY A 448 -3.47 6.00 10.48
CA GLY A 448 -3.23 4.82 11.30
C GLY A 448 -3.04 3.55 10.47
N THR A 449 -3.78 2.49 10.79
CA THR A 449 -3.74 1.21 10.06
C THR A 449 -5.05 0.96 9.33
N PHE A 450 -4.99 0.73 8.02
CA PHE A 450 -6.07 0.23 7.18
C PHE A 450 -5.75 -1.22 6.80
N ALA A 451 -6.50 -2.18 7.33
CA ALA A 451 -6.15 -3.59 7.24
C ALA A 451 -7.27 -4.46 6.69
N LYS A 452 -6.90 -5.48 5.93
CA LYS A 452 -7.72 -6.67 5.67
C LYS A 452 -7.24 -7.79 6.57
N THR A 453 -8.05 -8.16 7.55
CA THR A 453 -7.67 -9.13 8.58
C THR A 453 -8.21 -10.53 8.32
N ALA A 454 -9.23 -10.67 7.47
CA ALA A 454 -9.81 -11.95 7.08
C ALA A 454 -10.41 -11.92 5.66
N GLY A 455 -10.73 -13.10 5.13
CA GLY A 455 -11.27 -13.30 3.79
C GLY A 455 -10.18 -13.60 2.75
N ALA A 456 -10.41 -14.60 1.90
CA ALA A 456 -9.45 -15.01 0.87
C ALA A 456 -9.61 -14.21 -0.43
N GLY A 457 -10.73 -13.52 -0.61
CA GLY A 457 -11.04 -12.75 -1.81
C GLY A 457 -10.47 -11.34 -1.80
N THR A 458 -11.11 -10.46 -2.56
CA THR A 458 -10.70 -9.07 -2.75
C THR A 458 -11.58 -8.13 -1.95
N SER A 459 -10.95 -7.28 -1.14
CA SER A 459 -11.55 -6.10 -0.53
C SER A 459 -11.29 -4.88 -1.42
N TYR A 460 -12.35 -4.26 -1.91
CA TYR A 460 -12.25 -3.12 -2.82
C TYR A 460 -12.20 -1.79 -2.08
N VAL A 461 -11.23 -0.96 -2.42
CA VAL A 461 -11.17 0.46 -2.10
C VAL A 461 -11.53 1.23 -3.37
N SER A 462 -12.80 1.58 -3.48
CA SER A 462 -13.42 2.21 -4.64
C SER A 462 -13.92 3.61 -4.27
N ILE A 463 -12.99 4.46 -3.83
CA ILE A 463 -13.25 5.86 -3.44
C ILE A 463 -12.18 6.77 -4.07
N ASN A 464 -12.61 7.86 -4.70
CA ASN A 464 -11.69 8.75 -5.41
C ASN A 464 -10.77 9.55 -4.46
N GLY A 465 -11.25 9.88 -3.26
CA GLY A 465 -10.50 10.65 -2.27
C GLY A 465 -9.67 9.80 -1.29
N TYR A 466 -9.15 8.64 -1.67
CA TYR A 466 -8.28 7.86 -0.78
C TYR A 466 -6.88 8.50 -0.66
N SER A 467 -6.42 8.69 0.57
CA SER A 467 -5.07 9.19 0.88
C SER A 467 -4.46 8.40 2.04
N ASN A 468 -3.18 8.07 1.95
CA ASN A 468 -2.46 7.27 2.94
C ASN A 468 -1.21 7.96 3.45
N ASN A 469 -1.13 8.10 4.77
CA ASN A 469 0.05 8.52 5.55
C ASN A 469 0.53 7.42 6.52
N GLY A 470 -0.23 6.33 6.67
CA GLY A 470 0.03 5.24 7.61
C GLY A 470 0.28 3.89 6.95
N VAL A 471 -0.23 2.84 7.58
CA VAL A 471 -0.04 1.44 7.16
C VAL A 471 -1.26 0.92 6.41
N ILE A 472 -1.04 0.32 5.24
CA ILE A 472 -1.99 -0.51 4.51
C ILE A 472 -1.54 -1.97 4.69
N ARG A 473 -2.37 -2.79 5.33
CA ARG A 473 -1.99 -4.15 5.73
C ARG A 473 -2.94 -5.21 5.17
N ALA A 474 -2.49 -5.97 4.19
CA ALA A 474 -3.23 -7.11 3.67
C ALA A 474 -2.74 -8.39 4.35
N ASP A 475 -3.40 -8.83 5.44
CA ASP A 475 -2.98 -10.07 6.13
C ASP A 475 -3.43 -11.33 5.37
N SER A 476 -4.53 -11.23 4.63
CA SER A 476 -5.11 -12.29 3.81
C SER A 476 -5.76 -11.70 2.56
N GLY A 477 -5.90 -12.50 1.50
CA GLY A 477 -6.54 -12.07 0.26
C GLY A 477 -5.86 -10.87 -0.41
N THR A 478 -6.68 -10.03 -1.06
CA THR A 478 -6.21 -8.80 -1.74
C THR A 478 -6.92 -7.56 -1.21
N ILE A 479 -6.19 -6.46 -1.02
CA ILE A 479 -6.75 -5.11 -0.96
C ILE A 479 -6.56 -4.48 -2.34
N GLU A 480 -7.64 -4.11 -3.02
CA GLU A 480 -7.60 -3.51 -4.36
C GLU A 480 -8.00 -2.04 -4.33
N PHE A 481 -7.07 -1.15 -4.69
CA PHE A 481 -7.34 0.27 -4.93
C PHE A 481 -7.80 0.48 -6.37
N SER A 482 -9.09 0.27 -6.62
CA SER A 482 -9.68 0.27 -7.97
C SER A 482 -9.83 1.66 -8.58
N THR A 483 -9.97 2.69 -7.73
CA THR A 483 -9.99 4.10 -8.12
C THR A 483 -8.63 4.77 -7.91
N GLY A 484 -7.64 4.01 -7.43
CA GLY A 484 -6.31 4.50 -7.09
C GLY A 484 -6.28 5.26 -5.75
N GLY A 485 -5.42 6.27 -5.64
CA GLY A 485 -5.28 7.06 -4.41
C GLY A 485 -3.95 7.82 -4.33
N VAL A 486 -3.78 8.57 -3.24
CA VAL A 486 -2.55 9.30 -2.93
C VAL A 486 -1.80 8.58 -1.81
N PHE A 487 -0.63 8.03 -2.12
CA PHE A 487 0.26 7.40 -1.15
C PHE A 487 1.37 8.40 -0.79
N ASN A 488 1.28 9.01 0.39
CA ASN A 488 2.23 10.04 0.83
C ASN A 488 3.51 9.43 1.41
N ALA A 489 4.50 10.28 1.62
CA ALA A 489 5.80 9.87 2.14
C ALA A 489 5.63 9.19 3.49
N GLY A 490 6.25 8.01 3.64
CA GLY A 490 6.11 7.16 4.83
C GLY A 490 5.02 6.10 4.72
N SER A 491 4.24 6.04 3.63
CA SER A 491 3.28 4.96 3.38
C SER A 491 3.94 3.58 3.50
N GLN A 492 3.25 2.66 4.18
CA GLN A 492 3.73 1.29 4.39
C GLN A 492 2.73 0.28 3.85
N PHE A 493 3.18 -0.64 3.01
CA PHE A 493 2.41 -1.77 2.52
C PHE A 493 2.91 -3.04 3.21
N ALA A 494 2.05 -3.68 3.99
CA ALA A 494 2.44 -4.79 4.87
C ALA A 494 1.49 -5.99 4.73
N GLY A 495 1.89 -7.11 5.33
CA GLY A 495 1.09 -8.34 5.39
C GLY A 495 1.48 -9.38 4.34
N GLY A 496 0.89 -10.57 4.45
CA GLY A 496 1.16 -11.72 3.56
C GLY A 496 0.26 -11.78 2.31
N GLY A 497 -0.85 -11.04 2.31
CA GLY A 497 -1.72 -10.85 1.15
C GLY A 497 -1.25 -9.73 0.23
N THR A 498 -1.96 -9.51 -0.87
CA THR A 498 -1.59 -8.56 -1.93
C THR A 498 -2.22 -7.19 -1.71
N VAL A 499 -1.46 -6.12 -1.93
CA VAL A 499 -1.98 -4.77 -2.12
C VAL A 499 -1.86 -4.40 -3.60
N ARG A 500 -3.00 -4.32 -4.29
CA ARG A 500 -3.03 -4.12 -5.74
C ARG A 500 -3.63 -2.76 -6.08
N VAL A 501 -2.95 -2.00 -6.94
CA VAL A 501 -3.39 -0.68 -7.40
C VAL A 501 -3.73 -0.75 -8.89
N THR A 502 -5.02 -0.70 -9.20
CA THR A 502 -5.55 -0.78 -10.58
C THR A 502 -6.09 0.55 -11.10
N GLY A 503 -6.34 1.53 -10.22
CA GLY A 503 -6.68 2.90 -10.60
C GLY A 503 -5.48 3.86 -10.57
N ASN A 504 -5.67 5.07 -11.11
CA ASN A 504 -4.62 6.10 -11.17
C ASN A 504 -4.17 6.51 -9.77
N ALA A 505 -2.87 6.47 -9.50
CA ALA A 505 -2.35 6.76 -8.17
C ALA A 505 -1.12 7.66 -8.19
N THR A 506 -0.95 8.41 -7.11
CA THR A 506 0.21 9.28 -6.89
C THR A 506 1.02 8.76 -5.71
N PHE A 507 2.34 8.63 -5.89
CA PHE A 507 3.28 8.24 -4.85
C PHE A 507 4.19 9.44 -4.56
N ASN A 508 4.03 10.06 -3.39
CA ASN A 508 4.83 11.21 -2.96
C ASN A 508 5.96 10.73 -2.05
N GLY A 509 7.21 10.78 -2.49
CA GLY A 509 8.35 10.42 -1.65
C GLY A 509 8.51 8.91 -1.38
N ALA A 510 9.25 8.58 -0.32
CA ALA A 510 9.59 7.20 0.02
C ALA A 510 8.42 6.41 0.61
N TYR A 511 8.25 5.17 0.17
CA TYR A 511 7.33 4.19 0.76
C TYR A 511 8.06 2.87 1.03
N THR A 512 7.49 2.04 1.90
CA THR A 512 8.00 0.70 2.20
C THR A 512 6.97 -0.36 1.85
N THR A 513 7.44 -1.54 1.43
CA THR A 513 6.56 -2.69 1.19
C THR A 513 7.25 -3.99 1.61
N THR A 514 6.47 -4.97 2.08
CA THR A 514 6.93 -6.33 2.38
C THR A 514 7.01 -7.24 1.15
N GLY A 515 7.09 -6.66 -0.06
CA GLY A 515 7.08 -7.43 -1.32
C GLY A 515 5.68 -7.69 -1.88
N ASN A 516 4.66 -7.01 -1.33
CA ASN A 516 3.26 -7.29 -1.63
C ASN A 516 2.52 -6.18 -2.37
N LEU A 517 3.19 -5.08 -2.72
CA LEU A 517 2.64 -4.02 -3.55
C LEU A 517 2.70 -4.40 -5.03
N GLN A 518 1.54 -4.33 -5.70
CA GLN A 518 1.39 -4.58 -7.12
C GLN A 518 0.79 -3.36 -7.86
N LEU A 519 1.48 -2.87 -8.88
CA LEU A 519 1.02 -1.86 -9.82
C LEU A 519 0.45 -2.55 -11.07
N ALA A 520 -0.87 -2.46 -11.28
CA ALA A 520 -1.60 -3.26 -12.26
C ALA A 520 -2.55 -2.45 -13.19
N GLY A 521 -2.01 -1.67 -14.13
CA GLY A 521 -2.75 -1.22 -15.34
C GLY A 521 -3.10 0.25 -15.47
N ALA A 522 -2.71 1.12 -14.53
CA ALA A 522 -3.06 2.55 -14.55
C ALA A 522 -1.85 3.46 -14.77
N THR A 523 -2.07 4.78 -14.68
CA THR A 523 -1.00 5.78 -14.59
C THR A 523 -0.59 5.97 -13.13
N TYR A 524 0.68 5.73 -12.83
CA TYR A 524 1.27 5.91 -11.51
C TYR A 524 2.25 7.09 -11.54
N THR A 525 1.85 8.19 -10.89
CA THR A 525 2.64 9.42 -10.83
C THR A 525 3.59 9.38 -9.65
N GLY A 526 4.89 9.36 -9.93
CA GLY A 526 5.95 9.50 -8.94
C GLY A 526 6.27 10.98 -8.72
N ASN A 527 6.15 11.45 -7.49
CA ASN A 527 6.61 12.77 -7.08
C ASN A 527 7.79 12.58 -6.13
N GLY A 528 8.95 12.24 -6.70
CA GLY A 528 10.12 11.76 -5.96
C GLY A 528 9.89 10.41 -5.29
N ALA A 529 9.15 9.51 -5.95
CA ALA A 529 8.78 8.21 -5.39
C ALA A 529 10.02 7.32 -5.20
N LEU A 530 10.32 6.94 -3.95
CA LEU A 530 11.43 6.03 -3.63
C LEU A 530 10.87 4.67 -3.19
N MET A 531 11.05 3.66 -4.05
CA MET A 531 10.69 2.27 -3.79
C MET A 531 11.66 1.68 -2.76
N ASN A 532 11.33 1.77 -1.46
CA ASN A 532 12.13 1.21 -0.37
C ASN A 532 11.59 -0.16 0.11
N GLY A 533 11.23 -0.99 -0.86
CA GLY A 533 10.73 -2.35 -0.70
C GLY A 533 10.45 -2.95 -2.07
N ASP A 534 10.38 -4.28 -2.16
CA ASP A 534 10.20 -4.96 -3.44
C ASP A 534 8.79 -4.71 -4.01
N THR A 535 8.72 -4.25 -5.25
CA THR A 535 7.46 -3.83 -5.89
C THR A 535 7.26 -4.57 -7.20
N THR A 536 6.04 -5.06 -7.44
CA THR A 536 5.69 -5.76 -8.68
C THR A 536 4.93 -4.83 -9.62
N TRP A 537 5.33 -4.76 -10.89
CA TRP A 537 4.67 -3.98 -11.93
C TRP A 537 4.21 -4.89 -13.06
N THR A 538 2.88 -5.04 -13.19
CA THR A 538 2.26 -5.96 -14.16
C THR A 538 1.63 -5.29 -15.36
N ALA A 539 1.33 -3.98 -15.28
CA ALA A 539 0.84 -3.17 -16.41
C ALA A 539 0.81 -1.67 -16.04
N GLY A 540 0.74 -0.78 -17.03
CA GLY A 540 0.46 0.65 -16.84
C GLY A 540 1.65 1.57 -17.17
N TYR A 541 1.60 2.79 -16.68
CA TYR A 541 2.59 3.85 -16.93
C TYR A 541 3.23 4.28 -15.61
N LEU A 542 4.56 4.35 -15.56
CA LEU A 542 5.28 5.10 -14.52
C LEU A 542 5.56 6.50 -15.06
N THR A 543 4.85 7.50 -14.55
CA THR A 543 5.04 8.92 -14.87
C THR A 543 5.72 9.67 -13.74
N GLY A 544 6.28 10.86 -14.01
CA GLY A 544 7.00 11.64 -13.01
C GLY A 544 8.32 10.99 -12.60
N ASP A 545 8.77 11.18 -11.37
CA ASP A 545 10.08 10.75 -10.88
C ASP A 545 9.98 9.53 -9.95
N TRP A 546 10.63 8.44 -10.36
CA TRP A 546 10.69 7.16 -9.65
C TRP A 546 12.13 6.72 -9.40
N GLN A 547 12.36 6.14 -8.24
CA GLN A 547 13.66 5.57 -7.87
C GLN A 547 13.51 4.21 -7.21
N VAL A 548 14.24 3.21 -7.70
CA VAL A 548 14.43 1.93 -7.01
C VAL A 548 15.60 2.09 -6.04
N ALA A 549 15.37 1.87 -4.74
CA ALA A 549 16.42 1.99 -3.73
C ALA A 549 17.45 0.85 -3.82
N SER A 550 18.68 1.11 -3.33
CA SER A 550 19.72 0.08 -3.25
C SER A 550 19.26 -1.11 -2.41
N GLY A 551 19.55 -2.32 -2.89
CA GLY A 551 19.12 -3.57 -2.26
C GLY A 551 17.62 -3.90 -2.39
N ARG A 552 16.87 -3.13 -3.20
CA ARG A 552 15.45 -3.38 -3.49
C ARG A 552 15.23 -3.77 -4.94
N THR A 553 14.11 -4.42 -5.21
CA THR A 553 13.76 -4.94 -6.53
C THR A 553 12.48 -4.31 -7.07
N LEU A 554 12.54 -3.80 -8.31
CA LEU A 554 11.35 -3.60 -9.13
C LEU A 554 11.19 -4.80 -10.07
N GLN A 555 10.16 -5.59 -9.84
CA GLN A 555 9.81 -6.72 -10.69
C GLN A 555 8.90 -6.25 -11.82
N ILE A 556 9.40 -6.25 -13.06
CA ILE A 556 8.57 -6.13 -14.26
C ILE A 556 8.05 -7.55 -14.55
N ALA A 557 6.81 -7.81 -14.17
CA ALA A 557 6.17 -9.13 -14.23
C ALA A 557 5.27 -9.27 -15.45
N THR A 558 5.06 -10.48 -15.96
CA THR A 558 4.15 -10.75 -17.10
C THR A 558 2.77 -10.10 -16.92
N GLY A 559 2.22 -9.52 -17.98
CA GLY A 559 0.86 -8.95 -17.92
C GLY A 559 0.56 -8.03 -19.09
N GLY A 560 -0.07 -6.88 -18.81
CA GLY A 560 -0.24 -5.83 -19.81
C GLY A 560 1.07 -5.07 -20.03
N TYR A 561 1.08 -4.17 -21.02
CA TYR A 561 2.27 -3.36 -21.34
C TYR A 561 2.71 -2.46 -20.17
N LYS A 562 4.02 -2.27 -20.05
CA LYS A 562 4.68 -1.41 -19.06
C LYS A 562 5.37 -0.27 -19.77
N TYR A 563 4.98 0.96 -19.45
CA TYR A 563 5.49 2.16 -20.08
C TYR A 563 6.26 3.02 -19.10
N VAL A 564 7.50 3.36 -19.46
CA VAL A 564 8.26 4.44 -18.82
C VAL A 564 7.83 5.75 -19.46
N ASP A 565 7.08 6.54 -18.70
CA ASP A 565 6.52 7.85 -19.10
C ASP A 565 6.94 8.96 -18.11
N GLY A 566 8.13 8.79 -17.54
CA GLY A 566 8.76 9.69 -16.57
C GLY A 566 10.22 9.28 -16.29
N GLY A 567 10.89 9.98 -15.39
CA GLY A 567 12.24 9.65 -14.97
C GLY A 567 12.27 8.43 -14.05
N VAL A 568 12.97 7.36 -14.43
CA VAL A 568 13.16 6.17 -13.59
C VAL A 568 14.64 5.98 -13.29
N THR A 569 15.04 6.03 -12.02
CA THR A 569 16.42 5.75 -11.60
C THR A 569 16.50 4.42 -10.85
N ASN A 570 17.19 3.43 -11.41
CA ASN A 570 17.44 2.16 -10.73
C ASN A 570 18.79 2.19 -10.00
N ASN A 571 18.77 2.26 -8.66
CA ASN A 571 19.94 2.06 -7.80
C ASN A 571 19.98 0.66 -7.14
N GLY A 572 18.96 -0.17 -7.38
CA GLY A 572 18.82 -1.53 -6.88
C GLY A 572 18.84 -2.55 -8.01
N THR A 573 17.82 -3.39 -8.07
CA THR A 573 17.62 -4.36 -9.16
C THR A 573 16.31 -4.10 -9.88
N VAL A 574 16.34 -4.07 -11.21
CA VAL A 574 15.13 -4.24 -12.04
C VAL A 574 15.17 -5.66 -12.59
N HIS A 575 14.18 -6.46 -12.24
CA HIS A 575 14.03 -7.84 -12.69
C HIS A 575 12.90 -7.93 -13.71
N ALA A 576 13.25 -8.09 -14.99
CA ALA A 576 12.30 -8.05 -16.08
C ALA A 576 12.06 -9.44 -16.67
N VAL A 577 10.84 -9.94 -16.49
CA VAL A 577 10.33 -11.16 -17.14
C VAL A 577 9.32 -10.84 -18.24
N ASP A 578 9.18 -9.56 -18.59
CA ASP A 578 8.31 -9.06 -19.66
C ASP A 578 8.93 -7.80 -20.29
N ASP A 579 8.43 -7.41 -21.46
CA ASP A 579 8.94 -6.29 -22.24
C ASP A 579 8.69 -4.93 -21.56
N LEU A 580 9.65 -4.01 -21.74
CA LEU A 580 9.56 -2.63 -21.25
C LEU A 580 9.54 -1.64 -22.42
N TYR A 581 8.55 -0.74 -22.39
CA TYR A 581 8.34 0.26 -23.45
C TYR A 581 8.64 1.66 -22.93
N PHE A 582 9.24 2.50 -23.76
CA PHE A 582 9.57 3.88 -23.42
C PHE A 582 8.75 4.86 -24.26
N VAL A 583 8.24 5.92 -23.64
CA VAL A 583 7.44 6.94 -24.33
C VAL A 583 7.90 8.36 -23.98
N ASN A 584 7.52 9.32 -24.82
CA ASN A 584 7.71 10.76 -24.62
C ASN A 584 9.15 11.23 -24.31
N GLY A 585 10.18 10.56 -24.86
CA GLY A 585 11.58 10.96 -24.65
C GLY A 585 12.12 10.69 -23.24
N ASN A 586 11.38 9.95 -22.42
CA ASN A 586 11.72 9.74 -21.01
C ASN A 586 12.92 8.80 -20.83
N THR A 587 13.58 8.93 -19.69
CA THR A 587 14.86 8.25 -19.40
C THR A 587 14.72 7.26 -18.25
N LEU A 588 15.21 6.03 -18.46
CA LEU A 588 15.59 5.14 -17.37
C LEU A 588 17.10 5.15 -17.19
N THR A 589 17.58 5.53 -16.01
CA THR A 589 18.99 5.48 -15.62
C THR A 589 19.23 4.26 -14.74
N ASN A 590 20.02 3.31 -15.23
CA ASN A 590 20.40 2.10 -14.50
C ASN A 590 21.79 2.26 -13.86
N ASN A 591 21.83 2.52 -12.55
CA ASN A 591 23.07 2.54 -11.76
C ASN A 591 23.32 1.20 -11.04
N GLY A 592 22.28 0.38 -10.87
CA GLY A 592 22.35 -0.95 -10.25
C GLY A 592 22.40 -2.07 -11.29
N VAL A 593 21.52 -3.06 -11.14
CA VAL A 593 21.40 -4.19 -12.06
C VAL A 593 20.05 -4.16 -12.77
N TYR A 594 20.06 -4.25 -14.10
CA TYR A 594 18.89 -4.53 -14.91
C TYR A 594 19.04 -5.95 -15.49
N THR A 595 18.08 -6.82 -15.23
CA THR A 595 18.08 -8.21 -15.72
C THR A 595 16.94 -8.41 -16.70
N LEU A 596 17.28 -8.93 -17.88
CA LEU A 596 16.37 -9.48 -18.88
C LEU A 596 16.30 -10.99 -18.59
N ASP A 597 15.27 -11.39 -17.84
CA ASP A 597 15.04 -12.76 -17.40
C ASP A 597 14.05 -13.46 -18.34
N GLY A 598 14.60 -14.00 -19.42
CA GLY A 598 13.88 -14.57 -20.55
C GLY A 598 14.22 -13.85 -21.85
N ASP A 599 13.45 -14.10 -22.90
CA ASP A 599 13.64 -13.48 -24.22
C ASP A 599 12.84 -12.18 -24.34
N VAL A 600 13.07 -11.28 -23.39
CA VAL A 600 12.38 -9.98 -23.26
C VAL A 600 13.28 -8.83 -23.68
N GLY A 601 12.68 -7.70 -24.02
CA GLY A 601 13.37 -6.57 -24.63
C GLY A 601 13.02 -5.19 -24.06
N LEU A 602 13.78 -4.21 -24.54
CA LEU A 602 13.55 -2.79 -24.35
C LEU A 602 13.07 -2.20 -25.68
N TYR A 603 11.92 -1.56 -25.71
CA TYR A 603 11.32 -1.07 -26.95
C TYR A 603 10.99 0.41 -26.88
N ASP A 604 11.19 1.11 -28.01
CA ASP A 604 10.63 2.44 -28.21
C ASP A 604 9.10 2.33 -28.48
N GLY A 605 8.30 2.96 -27.63
CA GLY A 605 6.85 3.09 -27.77
C GLY A 605 6.42 4.15 -28.79
N GLY A 606 7.34 4.66 -29.62
CA GLY A 606 7.10 5.58 -30.74
C GLY A 606 7.61 7.02 -30.52
N TYR A 607 8.42 7.26 -29.48
CA TYR A 607 8.74 8.62 -29.02
C TYR A 607 10.17 8.80 -28.46
N ASN A 608 11.18 8.12 -29.02
CA ASN A 608 12.61 8.34 -28.72
C ASN A 608 12.97 8.24 -27.23
N GLY A 609 12.55 7.16 -26.57
CA GLY A 609 12.96 6.87 -25.19
C GLY A 609 14.48 6.78 -25.00
N ASN A 610 14.94 6.93 -23.75
CA ASN A 610 16.35 6.84 -23.38
C ASN A 610 16.59 5.78 -22.30
N PHE A 611 17.65 4.99 -22.44
CA PHE A 611 18.13 4.04 -21.44
C PHE A 611 19.62 4.26 -21.21
N VAL A 612 19.99 4.70 -20.01
CA VAL A 612 21.39 4.98 -19.64
C VAL A 612 21.88 3.91 -18.68
N ASN A 613 22.80 3.06 -19.12
CA ASN A 613 23.41 2.01 -18.31
C ASN A 613 24.74 2.45 -17.69
N ASN A 614 24.72 2.81 -16.40
CA ASN A 614 25.93 3.06 -15.61
C ASN A 614 26.37 1.83 -14.79
N GLY A 615 25.43 0.91 -14.52
CA GLY A 615 25.66 -0.34 -13.78
C GLY A 615 25.81 -1.55 -14.69
N ARG A 616 24.98 -2.59 -14.48
CA ARG A 616 24.94 -3.81 -15.31
C ARG A 616 23.59 -3.95 -16.01
N LEU A 617 23.59 -4.12 -17.32
CA LEU A 617 22.49 -4.71 -18.09
C LEU A 617 22.86 -6.16 -18.38
N SER A 618 22.02 -7.10 -17.98
CA SER A 618 22.31 -8.54 -18.13
C SER A 618 21.15 -9.33 -18.68
N LYS A 619 21.42 -10.32 -19.52
CA LYS A 619 20.48 -11.38 -19.88
C LYS A 619 20.80 -12.59 -19.01
N SER A 620 19.98 -12.83 -17.99
CA SER A 620 20.20 -13.85 -16.97
C SER A 620 19.60 -15.21 -17.36
N SER A 621 18.59 -15.23 -18.22
CA SER A 621 17.97 -16.46 -18.71
C SER A 621 17.38 -16.30 -20.12
N GLY A 622 16.86 -17.40 -20.67
CA GLY A 622 16.36 -17.49 -22.05
C GLY A 622 17.46 -17.88 -23.06
N GLY A 623 17.11 -18.77 -23.98
CA GLY A 623 18.06 -19.31 -24.97
C GLY A 623 18.17 -18.46 -26.24
N ASN A 624 17.22 -17.56 -26.49
CA ASN A 624 17.15 -16.81 -27.75
C ASN A 624 17.65 -15.37 -27.58
N THR A 625 17.07 -14.44 -28.32
CA THR A 625 17.50 -13.05 -28.41
C THR A 625 16.61 -12.14 -27.58
N SER A 626 17.23 -11.37 -26.70
CA SER A 626 16.65 -10.17 -26.10
C SER A 626 17.01 -8.96 -26.95
N TYR A 627 16.01 -8.17 -27.32
CA TYR A 627 16.18 -7.04 -28.22
C TYR A 627 16.26 -5.72 -27.45
N VAL A 628 17.29 -4.91 -27.72
CA VAL A 628 17.38 -3.52 -27.29
C VAL A 628 17.06 -2.66 -28.51
N GLY A 629 15.79 -2.23 -28.55
CA GLY A 629 15.14 -1.51 -29.64
C GLY A 629 14.76 -0.09 -29.27
N ILE A 630 15.67 0.61 -28.62
CA ILE A 630 15.50 1.97 -28.16
C ILE A 630 16.58 2.86 -28.81
N ASN A 631 16.18 3.99 -29.37
CA ASN A 631 17.10 4.89 -30.08
C ASN A 631 18.09 5.57 -29.12
N GLY A 632 17.65 5.89 -27.90
CA GLY A 632 18.45 6.55 -26.87
C GLY A 632 19.20 5.60 -25.93
N PHE A 633 19.71 4.46 -26.41
CA PHE A 633 20.53 3.58 -25.58
C PHE A 633 21.94 4.15 -25.40
N GLN A 634 22.39 4.28 -24.15
CA GLN A 634 23.75 4.70 -23.79
C GLN A 634 24.33 3.75 -22.73
N ASN A 635 25.58 3.35 -22.89
CA ASN A 635 26.27 2.45 -21.98
C ASN A 635 27.60 3.04 -21.50
N HIS A 636 27.76 3.16 -20.19
CA HIS A 636 29.01 3.43 -19.49
C HIS A 636 29.49 2.23 -18.65
N GLY A 637 28.60 1.25 -18.43
CA GLY A 637 28.85 0.10 -17.56
C GLY A 637 29.00 -1.22 -18.32
N ILE A 638 28.46 -2.29 -17.72
CA ILE A 638 28.57 -3.67 -18.21
C ILE A 638 27.31 -4.05 -18.99
N VAL A 639 27.49 -4.60 -20.19
CA VAL A 639 26.51 -5.40 -20.92
C VAL A 639 26.91 -6.86 -20.81
N ASP A 640 26.02 -7.70 -20.29
CA ASP A 640 26.34 -9.08 -19.90
C ASP A 640 25.33 -10.09 -20.45
N ALA A 641 25.71 -10.75 -21.54
CA ALA A 641 24.94 -11.85 -22.08
C ALA A 641 25.35 -13.15 -21.37
N GLN A 642 24.72 -13.51 -20.25
CA GLN A 642 25.06 -14.76 -19.54
C GLN A 642 24.58 -15.99 -20.32
N THR A 643 23.44 -15.83 -21.00
CA THR A 643 22.81 -16.81 -21.87
C THR A 643 22.29 -16.13 -23.14
N GLY A 644 22.00 -16.90 -24.19
CA GLY A 644 21.37 -16.39 -25.41
C GLY A 644 22.12 -15.22 -26.07
N THR A 645 21.37 -14.27 -26.63
CA THR A 645 21.89 -13.07 -27.29
C THR A 645 21.24 -11.79 -26.75
N ILE A 646 22.02 -10.72 -26.57
CA ILE A 646 21.51 -9.35 -26.44
C ILE A 646 21.78 -8.63 -27.77
N ASN A 647 20.74 -8.17 -28.47
CA ASN A 647 20.89 -7.51 -29.77
C ASN A 647 20.48 -6.03 -29.71
N PHE A 648 21.44 -5.14 -29.97
CA PHE A 648 21.26 -3.71 -30.19
C PHE A 648 20.93 -3.45 -31.67
N TYR A 649 19.66 -3.62 -32.03
CA TYR A 649 19.22 -3.57 -33.42
C TYR A 649 18.79 -2.18 -33.90
N THR A 650 18.64 -1.21 -32.99
CA THR A 650 18.54 0.23 -33.30
C THR A 650 19.88 0.95 -33.12
N GLY A 651 20.92 0.23 -32.72
CA GLY A 651 22.23 0.78 -32.38
C GLY A 651 22.33 1.24 -30.93
N GLY A 652 23.22 2.19 -30.67
CA GLY A 652 23.44 2.74 -29.34
C GLY A 652 24.73 3.55 -29.23
N LEU A 653 24.93 4.14 -28.05
CA LEU A 653 26.14 4.86 -27.68
C LEU A 653 26.91 4.09 -26.61
N PHE A 654 28.10 3.60 -26.96
CA PHE A 654 28.99 2.88 -26.05
C PHE A 654 30.14 3.79 -25.66
N ASP A 655 30.12 4.25 -24.42
CA ASP A 655 31.09 5.21 -23.89
C ASP A 655 32.31 4.54 -23.26
N ASP A 656 33.27 5.39 -22.89
CA ASP A 656 34.53 4.97 -22.28
C ASP A 656 34.25 4.13 -21.03
N GLY A 657 34.90 2.96 -20.96
CA GLY A 657 34.68 1.99 -19.90
C GLY A 657 33.63 0.93 -20.19
N SER A 658 32.93 0.98 -21.33
CA SER A 658 31.98 -0.06 -21.75
C SER A 658 32.59 -1.47 -21.73
N GLN A 659 31.90 -2.44 -21.11
CA GLN A 659 32.34 -3.83 -21.03
C GLN A 659 31.28 -4.79 -21.54
N PHE A 660 31.68 -5.70 -22.44
CA PHE A 660 30.84 -6.78 -22.94
C PHE A 660 31.30 -8.09 -22.31
N THR A 661 30.43 -8.73 -21.54
CA THR A 661 30.78 -9.93 -20.74
C THR A 661 29.74 -11.04 -20.90
N GLY A 662 30.01 -12.20 -20.31
CA GLY A 662 29.12 -13.35 -20.33
C GLY A 662 29.43 -14.38 -21.43
N ALA A 663 28.80 -15.55 -21.33
CA ALA A 663 29.02 -16.68 -22.25
C ALA A 663 28.13 -16.63 -23.51
N GLY A 664 27.01 -15.90 -23.46
CA GLY A 664 26.16 -15.58 -24.60
C GLY A 664 26.74 -14.46 -25.47
N GLN A 665 26.02 -14.12 -26.54
CA GLN A 665 26.48 -13.14 -27.54
C GLN A 665 25.91 -11.73 -27.30
N VAL A 666 26.71 -10.72 -27.62
CA VAL A 666 26.26 -9.33 -27.75
C VAL A 666 26.39 -8.92 -29.20
N VAL A 667 25.27 -8.55 -29.82
CA VAL A 667 25.20 -8.20 -31.24
C VAL A 667 24.82 -6.74 -31.39
N VAL A 668 25.51 -6.03 -32.29
CA VAL A 668 25.10 -4.70 -32.76
C VAL A 668 24.81 -4.81 -34.25
N SER A 669 23.53 -4.70 -34.65
CA SER A 669 23.10 -5.07 -36.02
C SER A 669 22.71 -3.91 -36.92
N ASN A 670 22.69 -2.66 -36.42
CA ASN A 670 22.30 -1.49 -37.21
C ASN A 670 23.17 -0.25 -36.93
N GLY A 671 24.48 -0.47 -36.74
CA GLY A 671 25.43 0.60 -36.42
C GLY A 671 25.37 1.06 -34.96
N ALA A 672 26.39 1.79 -34.51
CA ALA A 672 26.49 2.36 -33.17
C ALA A 672 27.64 3.37 -33.11
N THR A 673 27.68 4.19 -32.06
CA THR A 673 28.82 5.05 -31.77
C THR A 673 29.59 4.49 -30.60
N PHE A 674 30.90 4.36 -30.75
CA PHE A 674 31.83 3.94 -29.71
C PHE A 674 32.79 5.09 -29.39
N ARG A 675 32.91 5.47 -28.11
CA ARG A 675 33.81 6.54 -27.65
C ARG A 675 34.72 6.01 -26.56
N GLY A 676 36.01 6.34 -26.62
CA GLY A 676 36.98 5.88 -25.65
C GLY A 676 37.30 4.39 -25.77
N SER A 677 37.70 3.78 -24.66
CA SER A 677 38.11 2.38 -24.58
C SER A 677 36.95 1.49 -24.17
N PHE A 678 36.81 0.33 -24.83
CA PHE A 678 35.86 -0.71 -24.47
C PHE A 678 36.54 -2.08 -24.47
N SER A 679 35.94 -3.05 -23.76
CA SER A 679 36.46 -4.42 -23.67
C SER A 679 35.36 -5.45 -23.90
N THR A 680 35.74 -6.63 -24.37
CA THR A 680 34.81 -7.75 -24.58
C THR A 680 35.42 -9.07 -24.08
N ALA A 681 34.58 -9.99 -23.62
CA ALA A 681 34.98 -11.35 -23.24
C ALA A 681 35.11 -12.31 -24.45
N GLY A 682 35.14 -11.80 -25.69
CA GLY A 682 35.12 -12.64 -26.89
C GLY A 682 33.72 -12.78 -27.52
N ASN A 683 32.75 -12.01 -27.05
CA ASN A 683 31.34 -12.22 -27.35
C ASN A 683 30.64 -11.02 -28.02
N LEU A 684 31.38 -9.97 -28.38
CA LEU A 684 30.85 -8.84 -29.14
C LEU A 684 30.92 -9.11 -30.64
N SER A 685 29.80 -8.92 -31.34
CA SER A 685 29.69 -9.03 -32.80
C SER A 685 29.07 -7.78 -33.43
N LEU A 686 29.79 -7.18 -34.37
CA LEU A 686 29.39 -6.01 -35.16
C LEU A 686 28.86 -6.50 -36.53
N THR A 687 27.55 -6.40 -36.74
CA THR A 687 26.84 -7.18 -37.77
C THR A 687 26.06 -6.38 -38.82
N GLY A 688 26.34 -5.08 -38.97
CA GLY A 688 25.72 -4.26 -40.01
C GLY A 688 25.52 -2.82 -39.57
N GLY A 689 25.24 -1.94 -40.53
CA GLY A 689 25.13 -0.49 -40.32
C GLY A 689 26.49 0.21 -40.25
N THR A 690 26.47 1.43 -39.71
CA THR A 690 27.64 2.31 -39.61
C THR A 690 28.11 2.41 -38.16
N PHE A 691 29.37 2.05 -37.92
CA PHE A 691 30.00 2.11 -36.60
C PHE A 691 30.92 3.32 -36.52
N GLN A 692 30.54 4.32 -35.74
CA GLN A 692 31.30 5.54 -35.54
C GLN A 692 32.32 5.34 -34.40
N GLY A 693 33.60 5.52 -34.70
CA GLY A 693 34.68 5.54 -33.72
C GLY A 693 35.01 6.97 -33.30
N GLY A 694 34.92 7.25 -31.99
CA GLY A 694 34.97 8.61 -31.44
C GLY A 694 33.66 9.39 -31.65
N ASP A 695 33.66 10.67 -31.30
CA ASP A 695 32.53 11.60 -31.46
C ASP A 695 32.74 12.63 -32.58
N GLY A 696 33.76 12.43 -33.42
CA GLY A 696 34.14 13.36 -34.49
C GLY A 696 34.98 14.55 -34.01
N THR A 697 35.24 14.69 -32.70
CA THR A 697 36.19 15.67 -32.19
C THR A 697 37.64 15.18 -32.37
N ALA A 698 38.56 16.12 -32.56
CA ALA A 698 39.97 15.81 -32.74
C ALA A 698 40.53 15.06 -31.51
N GLY A 699 41.11 13.88 -31.73
CA GLY A 699 41.65 13.01 -30.68
C GLY A 699 40.67 12.00 -30.10
N SER A 700 39.37 12.11 -30.42
CA SER A 700 38.36 11.13 -30.03
C SER A 700 38.45 9.88 -30.91
N LYS A 701 38.45 8.70 -30.28
CA LYS A 701 38.56 7.40 -30.95
C LYS A 701 37.81 6.31 -30.18
N ALA A 702 37.51 5.21 -30.86
CA ALA A 702 37.09 3.95 -30.25
C ALA A 702 38.30 3.01 -30.14
N THR A 703 38.60 2.50 -28.94
CA THR A 703 39.72 1.59 -28.69
C THR A 703 39.20 0.25 -28.15
N LEU A 704 39.38 -0.82 -28.91
CA LEU A 704 39.21 -2.19 -28.38
C LEU A 704 40.41 -2.48 -27.49
N ALA A 705 40.21 -2.51 -26.16
CA ALA A 705 41.28 -2.59 -25.17
C ALA A 705 41.35 -3.93 -24.41
N GLY A 706 40.46 -4.89 -24.71
CA GLY A 706 40.50 -6.23 -24.12
C GLY A 706 39.65 -7.25 -24.88
N GLY A 707 40.19 -8.46 -25.00
CA GLY A 707 39.55 -9.64 -25.62
C GLY A 707 39.41 -9.57 -27.13
N SER A 708 38.43 -10.32 -27.67
CA SER A 708 38.20 -10.43 -29.11
C SER A 708 36.80 -9.97 -29.53
N ALA A 709 36.74 -9.15 -30.59
CA ALA A 709 35.48 -8.73 -31.21
C ALA A 709 35.37 -9.30 -32.63
N SER A 710 34.16 -9.63 -33.06
CA SER A 710 33.89 -10.06 -34.44
C SER A 710 33.27 -8.92 -35.24
N TRP A 711 33.75 -8.69 -36.46
CA TRP A 711 33.16 -7.79 -37.44
C TRP A 711 32.75 -8.62 -38.65
N THR A 712 31.44 -8.77 -38.85
CA THR A 712 30.92 -9.63 -39.93
C THR A 712 30.42 -8.81 -41.12
N SER A 713 30.02 -7.55 -40.90
CA SER A 713 29.46 -6.65 -41.92
C SER A 713 29.36 -5.21 -41.41
N GLY A 714 29.24 -4.25 -42.33
CA GLY A 714 29.01 -2.83 -42.03
C GLY A 714 30.22 -1.96 -42.34
N SER A 715 30.16 -0.70 -41.90
CA SER A 715 31.20 0.30 -42.15
C SER A 715 31.78 0.85 -40.85
N LEU A 716 33.10 0.81 -40.68
CA LEU A 716 33.79 1.57 -39.64
C LEU A 716 34.07 2.98 -40.16
N ILE A 717 33.58 4.01 -39.46
CA ILE A 717 33.87 5.42 -39.74
C ILE A 717 34.51 6.09 -38.52
N GLY A 718 35.12 7.27 -38.69
CA GLY A 718 35.81 7.97 -37.61
C GLY A 718 37.19 7.37 -37.29
N THR A 719 37.57 7.34 -36.02
CA THR A 719 38.89 6.85 -35.58
C THR A 719 38.74 5.59 -34.73
N TRP A 720 39.37 4.50 -35.16
CA TRP A 720 39.36 3.20 -34.49
C TRP A 720 40.77 2.74 -34.16
N GLN A 721 40.90 2.03 -33.04
CA GLN A 721 42.13 1.38 -32.63
C GLN A 721 41.85 -0.04 -32.13
N VAL A 722 42.56 -1.02 -32.67
CA VAL A 722 42.70 -2.36 -32.08
C VAL A 722 43.89 -2.29 -31.13
N GLY A 723 43.65 -2.34 -29.83
CA GLY A 723 44.67 -2.18 -28.81
C GLY A 723 45.62 -3.39 -28.71
N SER A 724 46.79 -3.18 -28.12
CA SER A 724 47.77 -4.26 -27.93
C SER A 724 47.21 -5.40 -27.08
N GLY A 725 47.49 -6.64 -27.47
CA GLY A 725 46.96 -7.84 -26.79
C GLY A 725 45.47 -8.14 -27.06
N THR A 726 44.83 -7.43 -27.99
CA THR A 726 43.43 -7.65 -28.38
C THR A 726 43.30 -8.19 -29.80
N THR A 727 42.12 -8.72 -30.15
CA THR A 727 41.87 -9.28 -31.47
C THR A 727 40.59 -8.73 -32.12
N LEU A 728 40.69 -8.30 -33.37
CA LEU A 728 39.54 -8.01 -34.22
C LEU A 728 39.44 -9.08 -35.31
N ASN A 729 38.37 -9.87 -35.28
CA ASN A 729 38.10 -10.92 -36.26
C ASN A 729 37.23 -10.37 -37.40
N LEU A 730 37.77 -10.29 -38.62
CA LEU A 730 36.99 -10.05 -39.83
C LEU A 730 36.40 -11.40 -40.26
N ALA A 731 35.21 -11.67 -39.74
CA ALA A 731 34.50 -12.92 -39.91
C ALA A 731 33.65 -12.94 -41.19
N ALA A 732 33.33 -14.14 -41.66
CA ALA A 732 32.43 -14.35 -42.79
C ALA A 732 31.08 -13.64 -42.58
N GLY A 733 30.62 -12.92 -43.60
CA GLY A 733 29.35 -12.22 -43.54
C GLY A 733 29.13 -11.31 -44.74
N GLY A 734 28.65 -10.10 -44.47
CA GLY A 734 28.54 -9.06 -45.49
C GLY A 734 29.84 -8.28 -45.68
N TYR A 735 29.79 -7.26 -46.54
CA TYR A 735 30.93 -6.40 -46.79
C TYR A 735 31.36 -5.64 -45.53
N LYS A 736 32.68 -5.55 -45.35
CA LYS A 736 33.37 -4.87 -44.24
C LYS A 736 34.11 -3.65 -44.80
N TYR A 737 33.51 -2.47 -44.63
CA TYR A 737 34.05 -1.22 -45.16
C TYR A 737 34.88 -0.49 -44.09
N VAL A 738 36.12 -0.19 -44.42
CA VAL A 738 36.97 0.74 -43.67
C VAL A 738 36.81 2.11 -44.31
N ASN A 739 36.00 2.95 -43.69
CA ASN A 739 35.65 4.29 -44.14
C ASN A 739 35.97 5.34 -43.06
N GLY A 740 37.10 5.13 -42.38
CA GLY A 740 37.67 5.97 -41.35
C GLY A 740 39.13 5.56 -41.09
N SER A 741 39.80 6.21 -40.14
CA SER A 741 41.16 5.88 -39.73
C SER A 741 41.15 4.68 -38.78
N VAL A 742 41.83 3.60 -39.15
CA VAL A 742 41.92 2.38 -38.34
C VAL A 742 43.39 2.09 -38.03
N THR A 743 43.76 2.07 -36.75
CA THR A 743 45.09 1.64 -36.30
C THR A 743 45.02 0.27 -35.64
N ASN A 744 45.78 -0.69 -36.15
CA ASN A 744 45.95 -1.99 -35.51
C ASN A 744 47.28 -2.05 -34.75
N ASP A 745 47.23 -2.01 -33.42
CA ASP A 745 48.37 -2.28 -32.52
C ASP A 745 48.31 -3.69 -31.90
N GLY A 746 47.22 -4.43 -32.15
CA GLY A 746 46.97 -5.77 -31.66
C GLY A 746 47.05 -6.81 -32.77
N HIS A 747 45.99 -7.62 -32.88
CA HIS A 747 45.88 -8.67 -33.90
C HIS A 747 44.58 -8.50 -34.70
N VAL A 748 44.66 -8.32 -36.00
CA VAL A 748 43.52 -8.41 -36.91
C VAL A 748 43.58 -9.76 -37.61
N VAL A 749 42.54 -10.58 -37.45
CA VAL A 749 42.43 -11.90 -38.07
C VAL A 749 41.36 -11.83 -39.15
N ALA A 750 41.74 -12.03 -40.41
CA ALA A 750 40.84 -11.95 -41.56
C ALA A 750 40.54 -13.33 -42.13
N THR A 751 39.27 -13.71 -42.04
CA THR A 751 38.69 -14.89 -42.72
C THR A 751 37.73 -14.49 -43.85
N ASP A 752 37.56 -13.18 -44.06
CA ASP A 752 36.76 -12.58 -45.13
C ASP A 752 37.36 -11.22 -45.54
N HIS A 753 36.96 -10.70 -46.70
CA HIS A 753 37.55 -9.51 -47.33
C HIS A 753 37.23 -8.21 -46.58
N ALA A 754 38.13 -7.23 -46.69
CA ALA A 754 37.87 -5.85 -46.26
C ALA A 754 38.05 -4.85 -47.42
N TYR A 755 37.30 -3.75 -47.36
CA TYR A 755 37.20 -2.75 -48.43
C TYR A 755 37.57 -1.38 -47.88
N LEU A 756 38.70 -0.81 -48.30
CA LEU A 756 39.15 0.52 -47.89
C LEU A 756 38.52 1.57 -48.81
N GLN A 757 37.85 2.57 -48.24
CA GLN A 757 37.10 3.58 -49.02
C GLN A 757 37.64 4.99 -48.81
N ASN A 758 37.37 5.90 -49.76
CA ASN A 758 37.49 7.35 -49.61
C ASN A 758 38.89 7.85 -49.17
N GLY A 759 39.97 7.24 -49.65
CA GLY A 759 41.33 7.67 -49.29
C GLY A 759 41.71 7.40 -47.83
N ASN A 760 40.98 6.57 -47.10
CA ASN A 760 41.25 6.29 -45.69
C ASN A 760 42.44 5.34 -45.50
N THR A 761 43.13 5.50 -44.37
CA THR A 761 44.30 4.70 -43.99
C THR A 761 43.95 3.64 -42.95
N LEU A 762 44.37 2.40 -43.22
CA LEU A 762 44.54 1.37 -42.21
C LEU A 762 46.03 1.24 -41.89
N THR A 763 46.42 1.61 -40.68
CA THR A 763 47.80 1.50 -40.19
C THR A 763 47.94 0.22 -39.39
N ASN A 764 48.84 -0.68 -39.80
CA ASN A 764 49.14 -1.92 -39.11
C ASN A 764 50.49 -1.81 -38.38
N ASN A 765 50.47 -1.66 -37.06
CA ASN A 765 51.64 -1.72 -36.17
C ASN A 765 51.77 -3.08 -35.48
N GLY A 766 50.67 -3.82 -35.33
CA GLY A 766 50.59 -5.15 -34.78
C GLY A 766 50.67 -6.24 -35.87
N THR A 767 49.80 -7.25 -35.78
CA THR A 767 49.68 -8.31 -36.81
C THR A 767 48.37 -8.19 -37.56
N TYR A 768 48.42 -8.23 -38.88
CA TYR A 768 47.28 -8.47 -39.77
C TYR A 768 47.46 -9.85 -40.40
N GLU A 769 46.62 -10.80 -40.03
CA GLU A 769 46.69 -12.20 -40.46
C GLU A 769 45.53 -12.54 -41.41
N ALA A 770 45.84 -12.83 -42.67
CA ALA A 770 44.90 -13.40 -43.62
C ALA A 770 44.85 -14.94 -43.47
N GLN A 771 43.80 -15.44 -42.81
CA GLN A 771 43.49 -16.86 -42.62
C GLN A 771 42.59 -17.39 -43.75
N GLY A 772 43.06 -17.30 -44.99
CA GLY A 772 42.33 -17.73 -46.18
C GLY A 772 42.75 -16.98 -47.42
N ASP A 773 42.01 -17.16 -48.52
CA ASP A 773 42.24 -16.45 -49.79
C ASP A 773 41.46 -15.13 -49.80
N VAL A 774 41.74 -14.30 -48.79
CA VAL A 774 41.05 -13.05 -48.50
C VAL A 774 41.99 -11.88 -48.68
N GLY A 775 41.44 -10.74 -49.10
CA GLY A 775 42.19 -9.61 -49.60
C GLY A 775 41.71 -8.27 -49.02
N LEU A 776 42.51 -7.24 -49.31
CA LEU A 776 42.18 -5.85 -49.06
C LEU A 776 41.89 -5.17 -50.40
N TYR A 777 40.65 -4.76 -50.60
CA TYR A 777 40.20 -4.16 -51.85
C TYR A 777 40.02 -2.65 -51.73
N ASP A 778 40.21 -1.94 -52.85
CA ASP A 778 39.77 -0.54 -52.98
C ASP A 778 38.25 -0.52 -53.15
N GLY A 779 37.55 0.02 -52.16
CA GLY A 779 36.11 0.14 -52.12
C GLY A 779 35.58 1.50 -52.59
N GLY A 780 36.41 2.41 -53.12
CA GLY A 780 35.98 3.70 -53.66
C GLY A 780 37.00 4.84 -53.57
N TYR A 781 38.12 4.72 -54.28
CA TYR A 781 39.21 5.70 -54.50
C TYR A 781 40.31 5.70 -53.41
N ASN A 782 41.51 5.24 -53.79
CA ASN A 782 42.81 5.46 -53.14
C ASN A 782 42.91 4.97 -51.67
N GLY A 783 42.35 3.82 -51.31
CA GLY A 783 42.56 3.24 -49.98
C GLY A 783 44.05 3.00 -49.67
N HIS A 784 44.50 3.35 -48.45
CA HIS A 784 45.90 3.22 -48.03
C HIS A 784 46.05 2.16 -46.94
N PHE A 785 47.01 1.24 -47.10
CA PHE A 785 47.44 0.30 -46.06
C PHE A 785 48.91 0.52 -45.74
N VAL A 786 49.19 0.92 -44.50
CA VAL A 786 50.56 1.19 -44.03
C VAL A 786 50.97 0.09 -43.07
N ASN A 787 51.89 -0.78 -43.50
CA ASN A 787 52.42 -1.88 -42.69
C ASN A 787 53.74 -1.49 -42.03
N ALA A 788 53.70 -1.20 -40.73
CA ALA A 788 54.87 -1.05 -39.87
C ALA A 788 55.10 -2.29 -38.97
N GLY A 789 54.06 -3.11 -38.76
CA GLY A 789 54.08 -4.37 -38.03
C GLY A 789 54.27 -5.58 -38.95
N THR A 790 53.41 -6.58 -38.82
CA THR A 790 53.42 -7.80 -39.64
C THR A 790 52.13 -7.95 -40.42
N PHE A 791 52.21 -8.11 -41.74
CA PHE A 791 51.14 -8.63 -42.58
C PHE A 791 51.48 -10.08 -42.94
N VAL A 792 50.60 -11.03 -42.68
CA VAL A 792 50.88 -12.45 -42.93
C VAL A 792 49.71 -13.12 -43.62
N LYS A 793 50.00 -13.91 -44.67
CA LYS A 793 49.08 -14.93 -45.19
C LYS A 793 49.45 -16.26 -44.53
N SER A 794 48.60 -16.75 -43.64
CA SER A 794 48.87 -17.96 -42.84
C SER A 794 48.10 -19.19 -43.31
N ALA A 795 47.01 -19.01 -44.05
CA ALA A 795 46.19 -20.11 -44.56
C ALA A 795 45.64 -19.83 -45.99
N GLY A 796 45.11 -20.86 -46.63
CA GLY A 796 44.61 -20.81 -48.01
C GLY A 796 45.69 -21.10 -49.05
N GLY A 797 45.32 -21.83 -50.10
CA GLY A 797 46.22 -22.18 -51.21
C GLY A 797 46.18 -21.20 -52.38
N GLY A 798 45.17 -20.34 -52.43
CA GLY A 798 44.98 -19.34 -53.47
C GLY A 798 45.64 -18.00 -53.15
N THR A 799 45.00 -16.92 -53.61
CA THR A 799 45.58 -15.58 -53.62
C THR A 799 44.92 -14.66 -52.59
N THR A 800 45.74 -14.03 -51.76
CA THR A 800 45.37 -12.82 -51.00
C THR A 800 45.71 -11.61 -51.87
N ASP A 801 44.69 -10.92 -52.37
CA ASP A 801 44.85 -9.77 -53.27
C ASP A 801 44.86 -8.45 -52.47
N VAL A 802 45.95 -7.70 -52.60
CA VAL A 802 46.11 -6.33 -52.07
C VAL A 802 46.59 -5.37 -53.17
N SER A 803 46.41 -5.74 -54.44
CA SER A 803 46.97 -5.04 -55.59
C SER A 803 46.25 -3.75 -55.98
N ALA A 804 45.02 -3.56 -55.49
CA ALA A 804 44.19 -2.40 -55.82
C ALA A 804 44.34 -1.23 -54.84
N ILE A 805 45.13 -1.37 -53.78
CA ILE A 805 45.30 -0.36 -52.73
C ILE A 805 46.73 0.20 -52.72
N ASP A 806 46.93 1.39 -52.13
CA ASP A 806 48.28 1.89 -51.83
C ASP A 806 48.83 1.12 -50.62
N PHE A 807 49.60 0.08 -50.89
CA PHE A 807 50.26 -0.73 -49.87
C PHE A 807 51.68 -0.22 -49.64
N GLN A 808 51.95 0.31 -48.46
CA GLN A 808 53.28 0.76 -48.03
C GLN A 808 53.84 -0.21 -47.00
N ASN A 809 55.06 -0.69 -47.20
CA ASN A 809 55.70 -1.63 -46.28
C ASN A 809 57.02 -1.08 -45.70
N THR A 810 57.04 -0.90 -44.38
CA THR A 810 58.26 -0.69 -43.58
C THR A 810 58.46 -1.79 -42.52
N GLY A 811 57.42 -2.60 -42.27
CA GLY A 811 57.45 -3.78 -41.40
C GLY A 811 57.73 -5.07 -42.17
N THR A 812 57.11 -6.17 -41.73
CA THR A 812 57.24 -7.50 -42.34
C THR A 812 56.00 -7.88 -43.14
N VAL A 813 56.17 -8.41 -44.34
CA VAL A 813 55.13 -9.10 -45.11
C VAL A 813 55.57 -10.56 -45.27
N ASN A 814 54.80 -11.49 -44.71
CA ASN A 814 55.11 -12.91 -44.71
C ASN A 814 54.07 -13.70 -45.53
N VAL A 815 54.50 -14.42 -46.56
CA VAL A 815 53.68 -15.38 -47.29
C VAL A 815 53.99 -16.80 -46.83
N ALA A 816 53.29 -17.28 -45.81
CA ALA A 816 53.52 -18.63 -45.28
C ALA A 816 52.92 -19.73 -46.19
N THR A 817 51.93 -19.39 -47.02
CA THR A 817 51.27 -20.30 -47.97
C THR A 817 50.61 -19.50 -49.11
N GLY A 818 50.36 -20.15 -50.24
CA GLY A 818 49.64 -19.56 -51.38
C GLY A 818 50.36 -18.35 -51.98
N THR A 819 49.60 -17.38 -52.47
CA THR A 819 50.12 -16.16 -53.10
C THR A 819 49.63 -14.89 -52.40
N ILE A 820 50.50 -13.89 -52.21
CA ILE A 820 50.12 -12.50 -51.93
C ILE A 820 50.33 -11.69 -53.21
N LYS A 821 49.25 -11.13 -53.76
CA LYS A 821 49.30 -10.27 -54.96
C LYS A 821 49.40 -8.81 -54.53
N LEU A 822 50.58 -8.24 -54.74
CA LEU A 822 50.98 -6.88 -54.37
C LEU A 822 50.58 -5.88 -55.49
N PRO A 823 50.57 -4.56 -55.20
CA PRO A 823 50.41 -3.53 -56.22
C PRO A 823 51.45 -3.64 -57.34
N ASN A 824 51.11 -3.13 -58.53
CA ASN A 824 52.09 -3.00 -59.60
C ASN A 824 53.14 -1.93 -59.22
N GLY A 825 54.41 -2.18 -59.53
CA GLY A 825 55.54 -1.33 -59.19
C GLY A 825 55.83 -1.29 -57.69
N PHE A 826 55.53 -2.37 -56.96
CA PHE A 826 55.62 -2.39 -55.51
C PHE A 826 57.04 -2.09 -55.02
N ALA A 827 57.18 -1.05 -54.19
CA ALA A 827 58.44 -0.69 -53.55
C ALA A 827 58.45 -1.18 -52.09
N ASN A 828 59.34 -2.13 -51.79
CA ASN A 828 59.53 -2.64 -50.45
C ASN A 828 60.62 -1.87 -49.70
N ALA A 829 60.31 -1.30 -48.54
CA ALA A 829 61.31 -0.72 -47.62
C ALA A 829 61.45 -1.54 -46.31
N GLY A 830 60.61 -2.55 -46.10
CA GLY A 830 60.64 -3.46 -44.97
C GLY A 830 61.20 -4.84 -45.33
N VAL A 831 60.63 -5.90 -44.75
CA VAL A 831 61.00 -7.30 -45.02
C VAL A 831 59.89 -8.01 -45.78
N LEU A 832 60.22 -8.66 -46.90
CA LEU A 832 59.37 -9.67 -47.54
C LEU A 832 59.93 -11.06 -47.26
N THR A 833 59.12 -11.97 -46.74
CA THR A 833 59.58 -13.31 -46.31
C THR A 833 58.53 -14.40 -46.50
N GLY A 834 58.88 -15.66 -46.23
CA GLY A 834 57.98 -16.81 -46.30
C GLY A 834 58.35 -17.83 -47.38
N VAL A 835 57.51 -18.85 -47.52
CA VAL A 835 57.72 -19.99 -48.44
C VAL A 835 56.72 -20.05 -49.60
N GLY A 836 55.77 -19.12 -49.65
CA GLY A 836 54.80 -19.02 -50.74
C GLY A 836 55.26 -18.13 -51.89
N ALA A 837 54.31 -17.46 -52.54
CA ALA A 837 54.58 -16.60 -53.68
C ALA A 837 54.15 -15.14 -53.46
N PHE A 838 54.96 -14.20 -53.94
CA PHE A 838 54.53 -12.83 -54.21
C PHE A 838 54.20 -12.68 -55.69
N GLN A 839 53.21 -11.85 -56.03
CA GLN A 839 52.87 -11.52 -57.41
C GLN A 839 52.80 -10.00 -57.58
N THR A 840 53.55 -9.46 -58.53
CA THR A 840 53.56 -8.04 -58.95
C THR A 840 54.21 -7.95 -60.33
N ASP A 841 54.06 -6.88 -61.10
CA ASP A 841 54.80 -6.72 -62.37
C ASP A 841 56.31 -6.49 -62.14
N THR A 842 56.67 -5.64 -61.19
CA THR A 842 58.05 -5.38 -60.78
C THR A 842 58.11 -5.07 -59.29
N LEU A 843 58.85 -5.90 -58.55
CA LEU A 843 59.23 -5.66 -57.16
C LEU A 843 60.50 -4.82 -57.11
N THR A 844 60.41 -3.59 -56.60
CA THR A 844 61.59 -2.78 -56.26
C THR A 844 61.95 -3.00 -54.79
N ASN A 845 63.06 -3.70 -54.54
CA ASN A 845 63.53 -3.98 -53.19
C ASN A 845 64.53 -2.90 -52.71
N ASN A 846 64.07 -2.06 -51.76
CA ASN A 846 64.89 -1.11 -51.00
C ASN A 846 65.13 -1.55 -49.55
N GLY A 847 64.55 -2.69 -49.14
CA GLY A 847 64.67 -3.28 -47.81
C GLY A 847 65.23 -4.69 -47.90
N HIS A 848 64.54 -5.66 -47.30
CA HIS A 848 64.95 -7.05 -47.24
C HIS A 848 63.98 -7.96 -48.01
N VAL A 849 64.53 -8.92 -48.75
CA VAL A 849 63.82 -10.11 -49.22
C VAL A 849 64.52 -11.32 -48.60
N ALA A 850 63.79 -12.08 -47.80
CA ALA A 850 64.32 -13.19 -47.02
C ALA A 850 63.48 -14.45 -47.29
N PRO A 851 63.84 -15.26 -48.32
CA PRO A 851 63.16 -16.51 -48.58
C PRO A 851 63.10 -17.41 -47.35
N GLY A 852 62.00 -18.13 -47.19
CA GLY A 852 61.83 -19.09 -46.10
C GLY A 852 61.43 -18.50 -44.74
N ASN A 853 61.49 -19.36 -43.73
CA ASN A 853 61.37 -19.06 -42.29
C ASN A 853 62.32 -20.02 -41.56
N GLY A 854 63.62 -19.85 -41.80
CA GLY A 854 64.57 -20.96 -41.95
C GLY A 854 64.85 -21.19 -43.45
N ALA A 855 65.69 -22.16 -43.78
CA ALA A 855 65.96 -22.56 -45.17
C ALA A 855 64.68 -22.89 -45.95
N GLY A 856 64.41 -22.18 -47.05
CA GLY A 856 63.22 -22.41 -47.88
C GLY A 856 63.20 -21.63 -49.20
N MET A 857 62.17 -21.91 -50.01
CA MET A 857 62.01 -21.31 -51.33
C MET A 857 60.92 -20.23 -51.29
N LEU A 858 61.21 -19.04 -51.79
CA LEU A 858 60.23 -17.97 -52.00
C LEU A 858 60.09 -17.72 -53.50
N THR A 859 58.87 -17.65 -53.99
CA THR A 859 58.60 -17.36 -55.41
C THR A 859 58.17 -15.90 -55.60
N LEU A 860 58.69 -15.23 -56.62
CA LEU A 860 58.21 -13.95 -57.12
C LEU A 860 57.70 -14.14 -58.55
N ASN A 861 56.39 -13.98 -58.73
CA ASN A 861 55.73 -13.91 -60.02
C ASN A 861 55.76 -12.47 -60.54
N GLY A 862 56.91 -12.07 -61.12
CA GLY A 862 57.20 -10.70 -61.53
C GLY A 862 58.69 -10.47 -61.78
N ASN A 863 59.05 -9.24 -62.16
CA ASN A 863 60.45 -8.84 -62.24
C ASN A 863 60.99 -8.48 -60.84
N PHE A 864 62.24 -8.85 -60.55
CA PHE A 864 62.96 -8.50 -59.34
C PHE A 864 63.97 -7.38 -59.62
N LEU A 865 63.78 -6.21 -59.00
CA LEU A 865 64.73 -5.11 -59.04
C LEU A 865 65.27 -4.86 -57.62
N GLN A 866 66.48 -5.33 -57.35
CA GLN A 866 67.18 -4.96 -56.12
C GLN A 866 67.97 -3.67 -56.33
N THR A 867 67.78 -2.70 -55.45
CA THR A 867 68.50 -1.42 -55.49
C THR A 867 69.72 -1.44 -54.59
N ALA A 868 70.54 -0.40 -54.63
CA ALA A 868 71.69 -0.22 -53.73
C ALA A 868 71.36 -0.27 -52.23
N LEU A 869 70.10 0.00 -51.85
CA LEU A 869 69.62 -0.08 -50.47
C LEU A 869 69.07 -1.48 -50.11
N GLY A 870 68.73 -2.28 -51.12
CA GLY A 870 68.13 -3.59 -50.94
C GLY A 870 69.13 -4.66 -50.48
N THR A 871 68.60 -5.64 -49.77
CA THR A 871 69.29 -6.84 -49.32
C THR A 871 68.49 -8.09 -49.70
N LEU A 872 69.17 -9.09 -50.26
CA LEU A 872 68.67 -10.46 -50.34
C LEU A 872 69.29 -11.25 -49.19
N ASP A 873 68.47 -11.69 -48.24
CA ASP A 873 68.91 -12.52 -47.13
C ASP A 873 68.84 -13.99 -47.54
N THR A 874 69.90 -14.75 -47.29
CA THR A 874 69.99 -16.17 -47.69
C THR A 874 70.59 -16.98 -46.56
N GLN A 875 69.80 -17.89 -46.02
CA GLN A 875 70.16 -18.83 -44.98
C GLN A 875 70.63 -20.15 -45.59
N LEU A 876 71.76 -20.66 -45.11
CA LEU A 876 72.35 -21.92 -45.57
C LEU A 876 72.48 -22.89 -44.39
N ALA A 877 71.89 -24.08 -44.51
CA ALA A 877 72.06 -25.17 -43.55
C ALA A 877 72.90 -26.32 -44.12
N SER A 878 72.58 -26.76 -45.34
CA SER A 878 73.25 -27.81 -46.12
C SER A 878 72.83 -27.73 -47.58
N THR A 879 73.45 -28.48 -48.49
CA THR A 879 73.06 -28.53 -49.91
C THR A 879 71.65 -29.06 -50.17
N LEU A 880 70.94 -29.56 -49.14
CA LEU A 880 69.55 -29.99 -49.22
C LEU A 880 68.57 -29.01 -48.56
N SER A 881 69.08 -27.98 -47.88
CA SER A 881 68.29 -27.06 -47.08
C SER A 881 69.00 -25.71 -47.04
N PHE A 882 68.57 -24.83 -47.93
CA PHE A 882 69.05 -23.47 -48.08
C PHE A 882 67.95 -22.60 -48.68
N ASP A 883 68.16 -21.28 -48.63
CA ASP A 883 67.24 -20.32 -49.21
C ASP A 883 67.42 -20.15 -50.73
N THR A 884 66.30 -20.11 -51.44
CA THR A 884 66.25 -19.80 -52.87
C THR A 884 65.15 -18.78 -53.15
N LEU A 885 65.49 -17.71 -53.86
CA LEU A 885 64.51 -16.81 -54.48
C LEU A 885 64.28 -17.23 -55.94
N VAL A 886 63.07 -17.68 -56.25
CA VAL A 886 62.65 -17.97 -57.64
C VAL A 886 61.97 -16.73 -58.22
N VAL A 887 62.41 -16.25 -59.37
CA VAL A 887 61.89 -15.04 -60.05
C VAL A 887 61.32 -15.44 -61.41
N ASN A 888 60.00 -15.51 -61.53
CA ASN A 888 59.31 -15.76 -62.81
C ASN A 888 59.23 -14.48 -63.66
N GLY A 889 60.38 -13.88 -63.93
CA GLY A 889 60.58 -12.61 -64.62
C GLY A 889 62.07 -12.29 -64.73
N THR A 890 62.43 -11.05 -65.03
CA THR A 890 63.83 -10.61 -65.05
C THR A 890 64.34 -10.30 -63.65
N ALA A 891 65.63 -10.52 -63.39
CA ALA A 891 66.27 -10.18 -62.11
C ALA A 891 67.40 -9.17 -62.32
N SER A 892 67.34 -8.01 -61.67
CA SER A 892 68.37 -6.97 -61.66
C SER A 892 68.94 -6.79 -60.26
N LEU A 893 70.25 -6.99 -60.12
CA LEU A 893 70.93 -7.07 -58.82
C LEU A 893 71.83 -5.86 -58.55
N ASP A 894 71.76 -5.36 -57.33
CA ASP A 894 72.62 -4.32 -56.73
C ASP A 894 72.62 -4.54 -55.20
N GLY A 895 73.20 -3.64 -54.42
CA GLY A 895 73.08 -3.65 -52.96
C GLY A 895 73.75 -4.86 -52.32
N THR A 896 73.12 -5.45 -51.30
CA THR A 896 73.75 -6.48 -50.46
C THR A 896 73.15 -7.88 -50.67
N LEU A 897 74.01 -8.90 -50.72
CA LEU A 897 73.63 -10.29 -50.45
C LEU A 897 74.05 -10.63 -49.00
N ALA A 898 73.11 -10.98 -48.14
CA ALA A 898 73.38 -11.30 -46.75
C ALA A 898 73.30 -12.81 -46.53
N LEU A 899 74.44 -13.45 -46.38
CA LEU A 899 74.53 -14.89 -46.14
C LEU A 899 74.55 -15.16 -44.64
N SER A 900 73.74 -16.12 -44.19
CA SER A 900 73.77 -16.58 -42.81
C SER A 900 73.77 -18.09 -42.68
N CYS A 901 74.54 -18.58 -41.73
CA CYS A 901 74.61 -19.98 -41.38
C CYS A 901 73.54 -20.35 -40.36
N ILE A 902 72.75 -21.39 -40.65
CA ILE A 902 71.71 -21.90 -39.74
C ILE A 902 71.88 -23.41 -39.50
N GLY A 903 71.27 -23.94 -38.43
CA GLY A 903 71.18 -25.38 -38.19
C GLY A 903 72.52 -26.13 -38.01
N GLY A 904 73.61 -25.42 -37.72
CA GLY A 904 74.96 -25.99 -37.53
C GLY A 904 75.87 -25.98 -38.76
N CYS A 905 75.44 -25.44 -39.91
CA CYS A 905 76.16 -25.44 -41.20
C CYS A 905 76.90 -26.73 -41.53
N ALA A 906 76.17 -27.73 -42.03
CA ALA A 906 76.79 -28.89 -42.66
C ALA A 906 77.24 -28.55 -44.10
N ILE A 907 78.07 -27.52 -44.24
CA ILE A 907 78.58 -26.99 -45.51
C ILE A 907 80.04 -27.42 -45.65
N HIS A 908 80.38 -27.94 -46.82
CA HIS A 908 81.73 -28.40 -47.15
C HIS A 908 82.33 -27.57 -48.28
N THR A 909 83.66 -27.52 -48.31
CA THR A 909 84.38 -26.97 -49.46
C THR A 909 84.00 -27.73 -50.73
N GLY A 910 83.57 -27.01 -51.76
CA GLY A 910 83.07 -27.55 -53.03
C GLY A 910 81.54 -27.64 -53.13
N ASP A 911 80.79 -27.34 -52.05
CA ASP A 911 79.33 -27.25 -52.12
C ASP A 911 78.89 -26.05 -52.98
N SER A 912 77.74 -26.20 -53.65
CA SER A 912 77.13 -25.17 -54.50
C SER A 912 75.65 -24.99 -54.16
N PHE A 913 75.19 -23.73 -54.13
CA PHE A 913 73.81 -23.35 -53.76
C PHE A 913 73.22 -22.41 -54.82
N VAL A 914 72.06 -22.73 -55.39
CA VAL A 914 71.33 -21.81 -56.30
C VAL A 914 70.44 -20.90 -55.47
N ILE A 915 70.93 -19.70 -55.19
CA ILE A 915 70.31 -18.77 -54.24
C ILE A 915 69.29 -17.84 -54.92
N LEU A 916 69.40 -17.69 -56.24
CA LEU A 916 68.41 -17.01 -57.08
C LEU A 916 68.29 -17.75 -58.42
N ASP A 917 67.06 -17.97 -58.87
CA ASP A 917 66.74 -18.63 -60.14
C ASP A 917 65.70 -17.78 -60.88
N ALA A 918 66.08 -17.16 -62.00
CA ALA A 918 65.21 -16.30 -62.79
C ALA A 918 64.83 -16.94 -64.14
N THR A 919 63.59 -16.74 -64.59
CA THR A 919 63.15 -17.25 -65.90
C THR A 919 63.38 -16.27 -67.05
N GLY A 920 63.78 -15.03 -66.76
CA GLY A 920 64.17 -14.02 -67.74
C GLY A 920 65.49 -13.36 -67.36
N ASP A 921 65.99 -12.47 -68.22
CA ASP A 921 67.34 -11.91 -68.15
C ASP A 921 67.81 -11.56 -66.72
N LEU A 922 68.91 -12.19 -66.31
CA LEU A 922 69.69 -11.80 -65.14
C LEU A 922 70.60 -10.61 -65.48
N SER A 923 70.58 -9.54 -64.67
CA SER A 923 71.37 -8.31 -64.85
C SER A 923 71.94 -7.76 -63.53
N GLY A 924 72.97 -6.92 -63.59
CA GLY A 924 73.69 -6.43 -62.40
C GLY A 924 74.50 -7.49 -61.62
N THR A 925 74.99 -7.11 -60.45
CA THR A 925 75.71 -7.95 -59.46
C THR A 925 75.48 -7.36 -58.06
N PHE A 926 75.49 -8.17 -57.01
CA PHE A 926 75.50 -7.63 -55.64
C PHE A 926 76.75 -6.78 -55.40
N ALA A 927 76.57 -5.56 -54.90
CA ALA A 927 77.66 -4.64 -54.62
C ALA A 927 78.43 -5.01 -53.35
N ASN A 928 77.77 -5.69 -52.40
CA ASN A 928 78.35 -6.17 -51.15
C ASN A 928 77.83 -7.57 -50.80
N VAL A 929 78.64 -8.35 -50.09
CA VAL A 929 78.22 -9.63 -49.51
C VAL A 929 78.61 -9.66 -48.04
N THR A 930 77.63 -9.87 -47.16
CA THR A 930 77.85 -10.04 -45.72
C THR A 930 77.71 -11.50 -45.34
N THR A 931 78.46 -11.93 -44.33
CA THR A 931 78.44 -13.32 -43.85
C THR A 931 78.28 -13.34 -42.33
N GLN A 932 77.37 -14.17 -41.83
CA GLN A 932 77.13 -14.34 -40.40
C GLN A 932 77.04 -15.83 -40.03
N GLY A 933 77.75 -16.24 -38.98
CA GLY A 933 77.66 -17.60 -38.41
C GLY A 933 78.49 -18.68 -39.11
N PHE A 934 79.27 -18.34 -40.13
CA PHE A 934 80.20 -19.28 -40.80
C PHE A 934 81.55 -19.39 -40.07
N GLY A 935 82.29 -20.47 -40.32
CA GLY A 935 83.58 -20.75 -39.69
C GLY A 935 84.66 -19.73 -40.04
N ASN A 936 85.69 -19.62 -39.19
CA ASN A 936 86.80 -18.69 -39.46
C ASN A 936 87.53 -19.11 -40.76
N GLY A 937 87.77 -18.16 -41.65
CA GLY A 937 88.33 -18.40 -42.97
C GLY A 937 87.33 -18.86 -44.04
N PHE A 938 86.01 -18.71 -43.81
CA PHE A 938 84.98 -18.97 -44.81
C PHE A 938 85.23 -18.15 -46.08
N GLN A 939 85.31 -18.84 -47.23
CA GLN A 939 85.50 -18.25 -48.55
C GLN A 939 84.47 -18.81 -49.52
N TYR A 940 83.95 -17.94 -50.37
CA TYR A 940 82.89 -18.24 -51.32
C TYR A 940 83.14 -17.52 -52.65
N SER A 941 82.48 -17.99 -53.70
CA SER A 941 82.40 -17.33 -54.99
C SER A 941 80.92 -17.17 -55.35
N VAL A 942 80.49 -15.94 -55.65
CA VAL A 942 79.15 -15.69 -56.20
C VAL A 942 79.26 -15.73 -57.71
N VAL A 943 78.66 -16.75 -58.31
CA VAL A 943 78.63 -16.98 -59.76
C VAL A 943 77.31 -16.45 -60.31
N TYR A 944 77.40 -15.50 -61.24
CA TYR A 944 76.25 -14.94 -61.96
C TYR A 944 76.18 -15.61 -63.33
N ASP A 945 75.39 -16.68 -63.45
CA ASP A 945 75.24 -17.41 -64.71
C ASP A 945 74.18 -16.74 -65.58
N ARG A 946 74.63 -15.97 -66.57
CA ARG A 946 73.75 -15.25 -67.51
C ARG A 946 73.24 -16.14 -68.65
N GLY A 947 73.74 -17.37 -68.77
CA GLY A 947 73.25 -18.33 -69.77
C GLY A 947 72.01 -19.07 -69.28
N ASP A 948 72.01 -19.41 -67.98
CA ASP A 948 70.92 -20.11 -67.30
C ASP A 948 70.12 -19.20 -66.33
N ASP A 949 70.36 -17.87 -66.39
CA ASP A 949 69.68 -16.82 -65.60
C ASP A 949 69.62 -17.07 -64.08
N LEU A 950 70.66 -17.70 -63.50
CA LEU A 950 70.73 -18.03 -62.08
C LEU A 950 71.93 -17.41 -61.35
N VAL A 951 71.79 -17.22 -60.03
CA VAL A 951 72.91 -16.90 -59.13
C VAL A 951 73.24 -18.11 -58.28
N ARG A 952 74.47 -18.59 -58.41
CA ARG A 952 75.00 -19.72 -57.64
C ARG A 952 76.09 -19.28 -56.68
N LEU A 953 76.03 -19.74 -55.44
CA LEU A 953 77.08 -19.58 -54.44
C LEU A 953 77.93 -20.86 -54.39
N ASP A 954 79.19 -20.78 -54.78
CA ASP A 954 80.15 -21.89 -54.71
C ASP A 954 81.07 -21.71 -53.50
N ILE A 955 81.16 -22.72 -52.64
CA ILE A 955 81.96 -22.67 -51.40
C ILE A 955 83.41 -23.03 -51.71
N VAL A 956 84.29 -22.03 -51.65
CA VAL A 956 85.74 -22.17 -51.91
C VAL A 956 86.47 -22.69 -50.68
N ASN A 957 86.02 -22.30 -49.49
CA ASN A 957 86.49 -22.83 -48.22
C ASN A 957 85.36 -22.72 -47.17
N ALA A 958 84.91 -23.84 -46.61
CA ALA A 958 83.88 -23.83 -45.57
C ALA A 958 84.35 -23.20 -44.23
N GLY A 959 85.66 -22.95 -44.08
CA GLY A 959 86.25 -22.43 -42.85
C GLY A 959 86.30 -23.48 -41.73
N VAL A 960 86.93 -23.14 -40.61
CA VAL A 960 86.95 -24.01 -39.42
C VAL A 960 85.91 -23.50 -38.43
N MET A 961 84.81 -24.24 -38.29
CA MET A 961 83.84 -24.00 -37.22
C MET A 961 84.51 -24.35 -35.88
N PRO A 962 84.52 -23.46 -34.87
CA PRO A 962 85.01 -23.83 -33.56
C PRO A 962 84.18 -25.00 -33.04
N VAL A 963 84.84 -26.14 -32.78
CA VAL A 963 84.20 -27.27 -32.10
C VAL A 963 83.67 -26.74 -30.77
N PRO A 964 82.39 -26.93 -30.41
CA PRO A 964 81.92 -26.59 -29.08
C PRO A 964 82.77 -27.37 -28.08
N GLU A 965 83.61 -26.69 -27.31
CA GLU A 965 84.15 -27.29 -26.11
C GLU A 965 82.95 -27.77 -25.29
N PRO A 966 82.93 -29.01 -24.76
CA PRO A 966 81.87 -29.43 -23.86
C PRO A 966 81.77 -28.36 -22.78
N GLY A 967 80.65 -27.63 -22.74
CA GLY A 967 80.51 -26.48 -21.86
C GLY A 967 80.98 -26.85 -20.47
N SER A 968 81.67 -25.95 -19.77
CA SER A 968 82.36 -26.25 -18.51
C SER A 968 81.49 -27.00 -17.47
N TRP A 969 80.16 -26.92 -17.61
CA TRP A 969 79.14 -27.72 -16.93
C TRP A 969 79.11 -29.23 -17.27
N ALA A 970 79.34 -29.65 -18.51
CA ALA A 970 79.46 -31.05 -18.91
C ALA A 970 80.77 -31.69 -18.41
N LEU A 971 81.86 -30.92 -18.41
CA LEU A 971 83.13 -31.30 -17.76
C LEU A 971 83.02 -31.30 -16.22
N MET A 972 82.23 -30.38 -15.63
CA MET A 972 81.92 -30.39 -14.19
C MET A 972 80.96 -31.51 -13.81
N ALA A 973 79.98 -31.87 -14.64
CA ALA A 973 79.05 -32.98 -14.41
C ALA A 973 79.74 -34.35 -14.63
N ALA A 974 80.61 -34.47 -15.64
CA ALA A 974 81.48 -35.63 -15.80
C ALA A 974 82.49 -35.72 -14.64
N GLY A 975 83.07 -34.59 -14.22
CA GLY A 975 83.95 -34.50 -13.06
C GLY A 975 83.26 -34.89 -11.75
N LEU A 976 82.06 -34.37 -11.48
CA LEU A 976 81.23 -34.74 -10.31
C LEU A 976 80.73 -36.19 -10.40
N GLY A 977 80.46 -36.71 -11.59
CA GLY A 977 80.14 -38.12 -11.83
C GLY A 977 81.30 -39.05 -11.50
N VAL A 978 82.53 -38.67 -11.85
CA VAL A 978 83.76 -39.42 -11.49
C VAL A 978 84.07 -39.30 -9.99
N PHE A 979 83.87 -38.13 -9.36
CA PHE A 979 83.99 -37.99 -7.89
C PHE A 979 82.92 -38.74 -7.12
N GLY A 980 81.68 -38.82 -7.64
CA GLY A 980 80.60 -39.64 -7.09
C GLY A 980 80.89 -41.15 -7.17
N LEU A 981 81.48 -41.62 -8.27
CA LEU A 981 81.93 -43.01 -8.44
C LEU A 981 83.14 -43.36 -7.56
N LEU A 982 84.05 -42.42 -7.31
CA LEU A 982 85.19 -42.60 -6.38
C LEU A 982 84.76 -42.54 -4.90
N ALA A 983 83.72 -41.79 -4.54
CA ALA A 983 83.14 -41.77 -3.20
C ALA A 983 82.32 -43.04 -2.89
N ARG A 984 81.67 -43.64 -3.89
CA ARG A 984 80.93 -44.91 -3.75
C ARG A 984 81.86 -46.12 -3.58
N ARG A 985 83.08 -46.07 -4.13
CA ARG A 985 84.11 -47.11 -3.97
C ARG A 985 84.88 -47.08 -2.63
N ARG A 986 84.67 -46.07 -1.77
CA ARG A 986 85.25 -45.99 -0.41
C ARG A 986 84.27 -46.39 0.71
N ARG A 987 83.03 -46.75 0.38
CA ARG A 987 82.01 -47.19 1.38
C ARG A 987 81.84 -48.71 1.47
N ASP A 988 82.45 -49.49 0.57
CA ASP A 988 82.44 -50.96 0.57
C ASP A 988 83.78 -51.58 1.05
N VAL A 989 84.67 -50.79 1.66
CA VAL A 989 85.91 -51.28 2.32
C VAL A 989 86.10 -50.57 3.66
N ARG A 990 85.28 -50.97 4.64
CA ARG A 990 85.39 -50.87 6.12
C ARG A 990 84.02 -51.34 6.67
N ALA A 991 83.80 -52.46 7.37
CA ALA A 991 84.65 -53.28 8.24
C ALA A 991 85.49 -52.46 9.21
#